data_AF-A0A1J4K505-F1
#
_entry.id   AF-A0A1J4K505-F1
#
_cell.length_a   1.000
_cell.length_b   1.000
_cell.length_c   1.000
_cell.angle_alpha   90.00
_cell.angle_beta   90.00
_cell.angle_gamma   90.00
#
_symmetry.space_group_name_H-M   'P 1'
#
loop_
_entity.id
_entity.type
_entity.pdbx_description
1 polymer ?
#
loop_
_entity_poly.entity_id
_entity_poly.type
_entity_poly.pdbx_seq_one_letter_code
_entity_poly.pdbx_strand_id
1 'polypeptide(L)'
;MKYFAYFISQYLWICILFVFLYFPFYLTYNQKVKITKSRDPPIPFDESLVPDYFAHLSDIHINHKYEEQIHTFKTALSRTESLNPMLAFVTGDLADDFTKDKHPNYGTQSREDHEIYHNLTQKYNKSKFFDMAGNHDEYGVLGFTSDGNNYNRFHQESYDDFQLKIINFTLRNNRKVHFFILNPYNFPAAHPPLLFWPSPSKKFLDRIEDALDTIPDHDEIIFLNHYPVDLYICFKKSKKGRDFKQITKTIRYSISGHNHPQFPIFNHHDGKLLEIVGSDLKTHKRMGIFTFDNDRFVYHYFNHTDPNFLFVTNPVPTEQLSEQQIFNELGTPIRCLVFVNKSTNDIKSLNEQNVPKLEISGAINDTMKCVNVTNFKGNLINDYESSFDMFLCSAKNDLPTGTHRIHISGTFSKTIDFTLGNSVPEFVEEVYDHARIAQFPVCLFICLIIGIIIYFPIPKATKSSYIQWLTEDPTNTTTTHTSINNLDHSENKNKLKSNIIVTICGFVAIRFRIQQLPIWIRYLLFFFVIYSLFGPISFMEIEGKIAYIWIYGYICDCKNVYALWGQMYTSFYLICSMLPVTCIAATLAMPNKFQWFLITDILGAIGCAYTTGYVIYRYLSESVDMKFSLLSPGFIFIPILLYFVLFIWKAVSCLKHKSGYDNVNYINAKSLL
;
A
#
# COMPACT_ATOMS: atom_id res chain seq x y z
N MET A 1 -9.34 1.54 46.08
CA MET A 1 -9.72 0.36 45.27
C MET A 1 -10.81 0.66 44.23
N LYS A 2 -11.98 1.22 44.59
CA LYS A 2 -13.07 1.50 43.62
C LYS A 2 -12.68 2.45 42.47
N TYR A 3 -11.98 3.56 42.77
CA TYR A 3 -11.45 4.48 41.75
C TYR A 3 -10.47 3.80 40.78
N PHE A 4 -9.58 2.95 41.32
CA PHE A 4 -8.65 2.18 40.50
C PHE A 4 -9.38 1.18 39.60
N ALA A 5 -10.35 0.42 40.14
CA ALA A 5 -11.16 -0.49 39.36
C ALA A 5 -11.99 0.23 38.28
N TYR A 6 -12.54 1.40 38.59
CA TYR A 6 -13.19 2.25 37.59
C TYR A 6 -12.23 2.59 36.45
N PHE A 7 -11.05 3.16 36.79
CA PHE A 7 -10.05 3.58 35.82
C PHE A 7 -9.59 2.42 34.93
N ILE A 8 -9.26 1.27 35.51
CA ILE A 8 -8.87 0.07 34.76
C ILE A 8 -10.02 -0.39 33.83
N SER A 9 -11.25 -0.45 34.35
CA SER A 9 -12.42 -0.83 33.54
C SER A 9 -12.74 0.16 32.41
N GLN A 10 -12.35 1.42 32.56
CA GLN A 10 -12.59 2.46 31.57
C GLN A 10 -11.53 2.40 30.46
N TYR A 11 -10.25 2.23 30.81
CA TYR A 11 -9.15 2.50 29.88
C TYR A 11 -8.28 1.30 29.50
N LEU A 12 -8.19 0.23 30.29
CA LEU A 12 -7.26 -0.88 29.99
C LEU A 12 -7.55 -1.54 28.65
N TRP A 13 -8.82 -1.81 28.37
CA TRP A 13 -9.23 -2.43 27.10
C TRP A 13 -9.02 -1.51 25.90
N ILE A 14 -9.08 -0.19 26.10
CA ILE A 14 -8.76 0.82 25.08
C ILE A 14 -7.26 0.77 24.77
N CYS A 15 -6.42 0.72 25.80
CA CYS A 15 -4.97 0.56 25.63
C CYS A 15 -4.64 -0.74 24.88
N ILE A 16 -5.28 -1.86 25.25
CA ILE A 16 -5.11 -3.14 24.55
C ILE A 16 -5.52 -3.01 23.08
N LEU A 17 -6.68 -2.40 22.80
CA LEU A 17 -7.14 -2.16 21.44
C LEU A 17 -6.15 -1.33 20.63
N PHE A 18 -5.62 -0.24 21.22
CA PHE A 18 -4.59 0.58 20.59
C PHE A 18 -3.30 -0.18 20.34
N VAL A 19 -2.84 -1.02 21.27
CA VAL A 19 -1.67 -1.88 21.04
C VAL A 19 -1.91 -2.79 19.85
N PHE A 20 -3.07 -3.45 19.73
CA PHE A 20 -3.37 -4.29 18.57
C PHE A 20 -3.48 -3.52 17.25
N LEU A 21 -3.94 -2.27 17.29
CA LEU A 21 -4.02 -1.39 16.13
C LEU A 21 -2.66 -0.89 15.65
N TYR A 22 -1.78 -0.51 16.60
CA TYR A 22 -0.50 0.13 16.31
C TYR A 22 0.66 -0.85 16.21
N PHE A 23 0.68 -1.91 17.02
CA PHE A 23 1.80 -2.87 17.10
C PHE A 23 2.23 -3.41 15.73
N PRO A 24 1.31 -3.82 14.85
CA PRO A 24 1.75 -4.43 13.61
C PRO A 24 2.41 -3.47 12.61
N PHE A 25 2.26 -2.14 12.79
CA PHE A 25 3.04 -1.16 12.00
C PHE A 25 4.52 -1.16 12.35
N TYR A 26 4.88 -1.69 13.52
CA TYR A 26 6.27 -1.84 13.97
C TYR A 26 6.85 -3.22 13.63
N LEU A 27 6.06 -4.12 13.02
CA LEU A 27 6.54 -5.42 12.58
C LEU A 27 7.12 -5.30 11.16
N THR A 28 8.40 -5.65 11.02
CA THR A 28 9.00 -5.88 9.71
C THR A 28 8.52 -7.24 9.18
N TYR A 29 8.02 -7.25 7.95
CA TYR A 29 7.58 -8.48 7.29
C TYR A 29 8.74 -8.99 6.46
N ASN A 30 9.41 -10.01 7.00
CA ASN A 30 10.49 -10.68 6.31
C ASN A 30 10.00 -12.01 5.75
N GLN A 31 10.44 -12.36 4.55
CA GLN A 31 10.21 -13.68 3.99
C GLN A 31 11.50 -14.46 3.83
N LYS A 32 11.39 -15.78 3.98
CA LYS A 32 12.48 -16.72 3.73
C LYS A 32 12.43 -17.15 2.28
N VAL A 33 13.55 -17.00 1.59
CA VAL A 33 13.69 -17.39 0.20
C VAL A 33 14.57 -18.61 0.09
N LYS A 34 14.14 -19.56 -0.71
CA LYS A 34 14.88 -20.78 -1.02
C LYS A 34 14.85 -21.04 -2.52
N ILE A 35 16.02 -21.03 -3.15
CA ILE A 35 16.19 -21.34 -4.57
C ILE A 35 16.86 -22.70 -4.67
N THR A 36 16.09 -23.72 -5.03
CA THR A 36 16.53 -25.11 -4.90
C THR A 36 17.17 -25.69 -6.16
N LYS A 37 16.97 -25.04 -7.30
CA LYS A 37 17.45 -25.46 -8.60
C LYS A 37 17.80 -24.26 -9.48
N SER A 38 18.70 -24.47 -10.44
CA SER A 38 18.90 -23.61 -11.60
C SER A 38 18.05 -24.15 -12.75
N ARG A 39 17.66 -23.29 -13.68
CA ARG A 39 17.18 -23.72 -14.99
C ARG A 39 18.38 -24.22 -15.81
N ASP A 40 18.18 -25.32 -16.53
CA ASP A 40 19.19 -25.80 -17.47
C ASP A 40 19.23 -24.93 -18.73
N PRO A 41 20.42 -24.60 -19.24
CA PRO A 41 20.56 -23.82 -20.46
C PRO A 41 19.98 -24.62 -21.65
N PRO A 42 19.08 -24.03 -22.47
CA PRO A 42 18.50 -24.74 -23.61
C PRO A 42 19.53 -24.99 -24.72
N ILE A 43 20.54 -24.13 -24.81
CA ILE A 43 21.69 -24.22 -25.70
C ILE A 43 22.95 -23.77 -24.95
N PRO A 44 24.16 -24.22 -25.35
CA PRO A 44 25.39 -23.72 -24.78
C PRO A 44 25.54 -22.21 -24.96
N PHE A 45 26.22 -21.57 -24.00
CA PHE A 45 26.53 -20.14 -24.05
C PHE A 45 27.21 -19.72 -25.36
N ASP A 46 26.61 -18.75 -26.07
CA ASP A 46 27.18 -18.11 -27.25
C ASP A 46 27.87 -16.80 -26.85
N GLU A 47 29.21 -16.82 -26.85
CA GLU A 47 30.03 -15.65 -26.54
C GLU A 47 29.93 -14.53 -27.59
N SER A 48 29.52 -14.86 -28.82
CA SER A 48 29.41 -13.89 -29.93
C SER A 48 28.09 -13.11 -29.89
N LEU A 49 27.07 -13.64 -29.20
CA LEU A 49 25.75 -13.03 -29.09
C LEU A 49 25.80 -11.74 -28.28
N VAL A 50 25.44 -10.60 -28.87
CA VAL A 50 25.33 -9.33 -28.13
C VAL A 50 24.02 -9.29 -27.32
N PRO A 51 24.06 -8.98 -26.01
CA PRO A 51 22.87 -8.95 -25.17
C PRO A 51 21.80 -7.96 -25.67
N ASP A 52 20.54 -8.33 -25.52
CA ASP A 52 19.41 -7.42 -25.71
C ASP A 52 19.17 -6.61 -24.43
N TYR A 53 18.73 -5.36 -24.55
CA TYR A 53 18.51 -4.49 -23.38
C TYR A 53 17.32 -3.54 -23.58
N PHE A 54 16.65 -3.25 -22.48
CA PHE A 54 15.38 -2.54 -22.44
C PHE A 54 15.41 -1.49 -21.33
N ALA A 55 14.77 -0.36 -21.54
CA ALA A 55 14.66 0.69 -20.52
C ALA A 55 13.37 0.54 -19.70
N HIS A 56 13.47 0.88 -18.41
CA HIS A 56 12.36 0.90 -17.48
C HIS A 56 12.37 2.22 -16.69
N LEU A 57 11.27 2.96 -16.77
CA LEU A 57 11.01 4.18 -16.00
C LEU A 57 9.75 3.97 -15.18
N SER A 58 9.63 4.63 -14.03
CA SER A 58 8.43 4.56 -13.22
C SER A 58 8.25 5.83 -12.42
N ASP A 59 6.99 6.11 -12.04
CA ASP A 59 6.64 7.13 -11.07
C ASP A 59 7.26 8.48 -11.47
N ILE A 60 6.86 8.94 -12.65
CA ILE A 60 7.34 10.17 -13.27
C ILE A 60 6.79 11.38 -12.51
N HIS A 61 5.50 11.33 -12.17
CA HIS A 61 4.75 12.38 -11.50
C HIS A 61 4.98 13.74 -12.14
N ILE A 62 4.65 13.89 -13.43
CA ILE A 62 4.68 15.22 -14.06
C ILE A 62 3.69 16.14 -13.35
N ASN A 63 4.17 17.33 -12.97
CA ASN A 63 3.33 18.39 -12.44
C ASN A 63 3.75 19.74 -13.06
N HIS A 64 2.81 20.41 -13.73
CA HIS A 64 3.00 21.70 -14.39
C HIS A 64 3.42 22.82 -13.44
N LYS A 65 3.19 22.67 -12.14
CA LYS A 65 3.59 23.64 -11.11
C LYS A 65 5.02 23.43 -10.63
N TYR A 66 5.64 22.29 -10.95
CA TYR A 66 6.96 21.90 -10.46
C TYR A 66 7.91 21.57 -11.63
N GLU A 67 8.55 22.61 -12.16
CA GLU A 67 9.46 22.50 -13.30
C GLU A 67 10.59 21.47 -13.12
N GLU A 68 11.02 21.23 -11.87
CA GLU A 68 12.04 20.22 -11.57
C GLU A 68 11.62 18.80 -11.97
N GLN A 69 10.33 18.44 -11.81
CA GLN A 69 9.82 17.12 -12.19
C GLN A 69 9.83 16.96 -13.73
N ILE A 70 9.44 18.02 -14.44
CA ILE A 70 9.51 18.06 -15.92
C ILE A 70 10.96 17.98 -16.40
N HIS A 71 11.90 18.69 -15.76
CA HIS A 71 13.32 18.67 -16.10
C HIS A 71 13.94 17.29 -15.84
N THR A 72 13.59 16.67 -14.71
CA THR A 72 13.99 15.30 -14.36
C THR A 72 13.55 14.31 -15.44
N PHE A 73 12.29 14.37 -15.86
CA PHE A 73 11.80 13.49 -16.91
C PHE A 73 12.46 13.75 -18.27
N LYS A 74 12.65 15.02 -18.67
CA LYS A 74 13.41 15.37 -19.89
C LYS A 74 14.83 14.79 -19.89
N THR A 75 15.50 14.83 -18.74
CA THR A 75 16.84 14.27 -18.61
C THR A 75 16.81 12.75 -18.73
N ALA A 76 15.86 12.08 -18.06
CA ALA A 76 15.67 10.64 -18.16
C ALA A 76 15.36 10.19 -19.61
N LEU A 77 14.50 10.93 -20.32
CA LEU A 77 14.24 10.72 -21.75
C LEU A 77 15.54 10.85 -22.56
N SER A 78 16.29 11.94 -22.41
CA SER A 78 17.57 12.12 -23.12
C SER A 78 18.59 11.01 -22.84
N ARG A 79 18.66 10.49 -21.60
CA ARG A 79 19.48 9.31 -21.28
C ARG A 79 18.98 8.06 -22.00
N THR A 80 17.66 7.84 -22.03
CA THR A 80 17.05 6.71 -22.74
C THR A 80 17.36 6.77 -24.24
N GLU A 81 17.22 7.94 -24.86
CA GLU A 81 17.58 8.19 -26.27
C GLU A 81 19.06 7.93 -26.53
N SER A 82 19.93 8.40 -25.63
CA SER A 82 21.37 8.21 -25.72
C SER A 82 21.77 6.72 -25.66
N LEU A 83 21.09 5.92 -24.83
CA LEU A 83 21.34 4.48 -24.76
C LEU A 83 20.68 3.71 -25.91
N ASN A 84 19.61 4.26 -26.49
CA ASN A 84 18.82 3.72 -27.61
C ASN A 84 18.47 2.22 -27.43
N PRO A 85 17.69 1.85 -26.40
CA PRO A 85 17.35 0.45 -26.10
C PRO A 85 16.44 -0.19 -27.16
N MET A 86 16.17 -1.50 -27.02
CA MET A 86 15.25 -2.21 -27.91
C MET A 86 13.82 -1.66 -27.78
N LEU A 87 13.33 -1.59 -26.54
CA LEU A 87 12.05 -1.00 -26.15
C LEU A 87 12.25 -0.21 -24.85
N ALA A 88 11.32 0.71 -24.58
CA ALA A 88 11.25 1.45 -23.33
C ALA A 88 9.86 1.29 -22.71
N PHE A 89 9.83 1.08 -21.39
CA PHE A 89 8.60 0.88 -20.62
C PHE A 89 8.49 1.93 -19.51
N VAL A 90 7.29 2.49 -19.33
CA VAL A 90 6.94 3.38 -18.21
C VAL A 90 5.81 2.75 -17.37
N THR A 91 6.09 2.35 -16.13
CA THR A 91 5.13 1.62 -15.27
C THR A 91 4.25 2.53 -14.41
N GLY A 92 3.60 3.51 -15.03
CA GLY A 92 2.56 4.32 -14.40
C GLY A 92 3.05 5.51 -13.57
N ASP A 93 2.05 6.21 -13.02
CA ASP A 93 2.14 7.50 -12.35
C ASP A 93 2.87 8.51 -13.23
N LEU A 94 2.27 8.74 -14.40
CA LEU A 94 2.79 9.62 -15.45
C LEU A 94 2.62 11.08 -15.04
N ALA A 95 1.42 11.43 -14.56
CA ALA A 95 1.09 12.71 -13.95
C ALA A 95 1.04 12.60 -12.41
N ASP A 96 1.30 13.70 -11.71
CA ASP A 96 1.19 13.77 -10.25
C ASP A 96 -0.28 13.93 -9.81
N ASP A 97 -1.12 14.60 -10.60
CA ASP A 97 -2.56 14.75 -10.37
C ASP A 97 -2.93 15.19 -8.93
N PHE A 98 -2.04 15.97 -8.33
CA PHE A 98 -2.20 16.60 -7.03
C PHE A 98 -2.24 18.11 -7.18
N THR A 99 -3.23 18.75 -6.56
CA THR A 99 -3.39 20.20 -6.71
C THR A 99 -2.27 21.03 -6.07
N LYS A 100 -1.58 20.47 -5.06
CA LYS A 100 -0.54 21.11 -4.24
C LYS A 100 0.45 20.08 -3.67
N ASP A 101 1.70 20.47 -3.40
CA ASP A 101 2.66 19.63 -2.64
C ASP A 101 2.40 19.52 -1.12
N LYS A 102 1.48 20.33 -0.59
CA LYS A 102 1.24 20.44 0.85
C LYS A 102 -0.22 20.16 1.15
N HIS A 103 -0.45 19.44 2.24
CA HIS A 103 -1.80 19.24 2.78
C HIS A 103 -2.40 20.59 3.25
N PRO A 104 -3.74 20.70 3.27
CA PRO A 104 -4.68 19.75 2.69
C PRO A 104 -4.57 19.81 1.16
N ASN A 105 -4.57 18.62 0.57
CA ASN A 105 -4.45 18.43 -0.86
C ASN A 105 -5.61 17.56 -1.32
N TYR A 106 -5.88 17.54 -2.61
CA TYR A 106 -6.93 16.76 -3.23
C TYR A 106 -6.35 16.17 -4.51
N GLY A 107 -6.49 14.85 -4.70
CA GLY A 107 -6.00 14.18 -5.89
C GLY A 107 -7.07 14.15 -6.96
N THR A 108 -6.81 14.72 -8.12
CA THR A 108 -7.73 14.81 -9.24
C THR A 108 -6.95 14.99 -10.53
N GLN A 109 -7.50 14.48 -11.62
CA GLN A 109 -6.95 14.64 -12.96
C GLN A 109 -6.57 16.09 -13.28
N SER A 110 -5.31 16.32 -13.67
CA SER A 110 -4.81 17.57 -14.26
C SER A 110 -4.56 17.38 -15.74
N ARG A 111 -5.34 18.09 -16.57
CA ARG A 111 -5.18 17.99 -18.02
C ARG A 111 -3.80 18.48 -18.47
N GLU A 112 -3.31 19.55 -17.85
CA GLU A 112 -2.04 20.18 -18.16
C GLU A 112 -0.86 19.22 -17.93
N ASP A 113 -0.88 18.44 -16.85
CA ASP A 113 0.17 17.47 -16.51
C ASP A 113 0.25 16.35 -17.55
N HIS A 114 -0.90 15.78 -17.88
CA HIS A 114 -1.03 14.75 -18.92
C HIS A 114 -0.65 15.30 -20.30
N GLU A 115 -1.00 16.54 -20.62
CA GLU A 115 -0.61 17.20 -21.88
C GLU A 115 0.90 17.42 -21.98
N ILE A 116 1.57 17.81 -20.88
CA ILE A 116 3.03 17.93 -20.83
C ILE A 116 3.68 16.56 -21.05
N TYR A 117 3.22 15.52 -20.35
CA TYR A 117 3.71 14.16 -20.54
C TYR A 117 3.58 13.72 -22.00
N HIS A 118 2.37 13.84 -22.56
CA HIS A 118 2.07 13.49 -23.94
C HIS A 118 2.97 14.24 -24.93
N ASN A 119 3.16 15.55 -24.73
CA ASN A 119 4.00 16.35 -25.61
C ASN A 119 5.47 15.92 -25.61
N LEU A 120 5.98 15.43 -24.47
CA LEU A 120 7.34 14.94 -24.34
C LEU A 120 7.52 13.54 -24.96
N THR A 121 6.47 12.73 -25.02
CA THR A 121 6.54 11.32 -25.44
C THR A 121 5.95 11.02 -26.82
N GLN A 122 5.08 11.88 -27.37
CA GLN A 122 4.41 11.65 -28.66
C GLN A 122 5.37 11.48 -29.85
N LYS A 123 6.61 11.97 -29.73
CA LYS A 123 7.66 11.83 -30.74
C LYS A 123 8.19 10.39 -30.86
N TYR A 124 7.99 9.55 -29.85
CA TYR A 124 8.48 8.17 -29.86
C TYR A 124 7.55 7.26 -30.66
N ASN A 125 8.12 6.21 -31.25
CA ASN A 125 7.35 5.20 -31.92
C ASN A 125 6.52 4.39 -30.90
N LYS A 126 5.19 4.43 -31.02
CA LYS A 126 4.23 3.70 -30.17
C LYS A 126 4.36 2.17 -30.20
N SER A 127 5.17 1.61 -31.11
CA SER A 127 5.54 0.18 -31.13
C SER A 127 6.83 -0.14 -30.38
N LYS A 128 7.50 0.86 -29.79
CA LYS A 128 8.77 0.71 -29.07
C LYS A 128 8.82 1.41 -27.72
N PHE A 129 8.06 2.50 -27.57
CA PHE A 129 7.87 3.19 -26.31
C PHE A 129 6.45 2.86 -25.79
N PHE A 130 6.39 2.23 -24.63
CA PHE A 130 5.14 1.81 -24.01
C PHE A 130 5.04 2.37 -22.60
N ASP A 131 3.88 2.91 -22.28
CA ASP A 131 3.51 3.39 -20.95
C ASP A 131 2.23 2.67 -20.51
N MET A 132 1.89 2.86 -19.24
CA MET A 132 0.65 2.38 -18.64
C MET A 132 0.18 3.39 -17.59
N ALA A 133 -1.04 3.24 -17.11
CA ALA A 133 -1.57 4.11 -16.05
C ALA A 133 -1.08 3.64 -14.67
N GLY A 134 -0.74 4.60 -13.81
CA GLY A 134 -0.65 4.41 -12.36
C GLY A 134 -1.90 4.89 -11.64
N ASN A 135 -1.92 4.80 -10.30
CA ASN A 135 -3.11 5.26 -9.56
C ASN A 135 -3.35 6.75 -9.71
N HIS A 136 -2.30 7.55 -9.87
CA HIS A 136 -2.43 8.99 -10.07
C HIS A 136 -3.16 9.31 -11.36
N ASP A 137 -2.81 8.58 -12.42
CA ASP A 137 -3.37 8.75 -13.76
C ASP A 137 -4.87 8.40 -13.86
N GLU A 138 -5.47 7.83 -12.81
CA GLU A 138 -6.88 7.41 -12.76
C GLU A 138 -7.66 8.03 -11.57
N TYR A 139 -7.13 9.07 -10.92
CA TYR A 139 -7.80 9.71 -9.78
C TYR A 139 -9.12 10.39 -10.14
N GLY A 140 -10.23 9.91 -9.56
CA GLY A 140 -11.51 10.60 -9.69
C GLY A 140 -12.13 10.50 -11.08
N VAL A 141 -11.88 9.40 -11.79
CA VAL A 141 -12.38 9.17 -13.14
C VAL A 141 -13.68 8.36 -13.10
N LEU A 142 -14.73 8.86 -13.76
CA LEU A 142 -16.05 8.20 -13.74
C LEU A 142 -16.10 6.94 -14.60
N GLY A 143 -15.42 6.95 -15.74
CA GLY A 143 -15.45 5.89 -16.75
C GLY A 143 -14.22 5.91 -17.63
N PHE A 144 -13.90 4.78 -18.26
CA PHE A 144 -12.77 4.73 -19.20
C PHE A 144 -12.91 5.73 -20.35
N THR A 145 -14.13 5.89 -20.88
CA THR A 145 -14.44 6.82 -21.97
C THR A 145 -15.06 8.13 -21.47
N SER A 146 -14.97 8.44 -20.16
CA SER A 146 -15.47 9.71 -19.66
C SER A 146 -14.56 10.86 -20.07
N ASP A 147 -15.12 12.06 -20.19
CA ASP A 147 -14.35 13.25 -20.59
C ASP A 147 -13.24 13.56 -19.57
N GLY A 148 -13.42 13.20 -18.29
CA GLY A 148 -12.44 13.42 -17.24
C GLY A 148 -11.23 12.46 -17.27
N ASN A 149 -11.26 11.37 -18.05
CA ASN A 149 -10.11 10.47 -18.16
C ASN A 149 -9.06 11.06 -19.12
N ASN A 150 -8.07 11.77 -18.57
CA ASN A 150 -7.01 12.38 -19.38
C ASN A 150 -6.03 11.35 -19.93
N TYR A 151 -5.76 10.26 -19.20
CA TYR A 151 -4.94 9.17 -19.72
C TYR A 151 -5.48 8.66 -21.07
N ASN A 152 -6.74 8.22 -21.11
CA ASN A 152 -7.35 7.69 -22.32
C ASN A 152 -7.55 8.78 -23.40
N ARG A 153 -7.78 10.04 -23.02
CA ARG A 153 -7.88 11.16 -23.97
C ARG A 153 -6.63 11.27 -24.86
N PHE A 154 -5.44 11.07 -24.30
CA PHE A 154 -4.17 11.17 -25.04
C PHE A 154 -3.72 9.85 -25.67
N HIS A 155 -4.08 8.69 -25.09
CA HIS A 155 -3.68 7.37 -25.61
C HIS A 155 -4.63 6.83 -26.67
N GLN A 156 -5.94 7.11 -26.54
CA GLN A 156 -7.01 6.70 -27.46
C GLN A 156 -7.06 5.19 -27.73
N GLU A 157 -6.81 4.38 -26.70
CA GLU A 157 -6.85 2.93 -26.81
C GLU A 157 -8.23 2.36 -26.47
N SER A 158 -8.47 1.10 -26.85
CA SER A 158 -9.69 0.41 -26.43
C SER A 158 -9.61 0.06 -24.94
N TYR A 159 -10.73 -0.03 -24.24
CA TYR A 159 -10.73 -0.44 -22.82
C TYR A 159 -10.08 -1.81 -22.62
N ASP A 160 -10.24 -2.67 -23.61
CA ASP A 160 -9.68 -4.00 -23.61
C ASP A 160 -8.15 -3.93 -23.72
N ASP A 161 -7.59 -3.15 -24.66
CA ASP A 161 -6.14 -2.94 -24.76
C ASP A 161 -5.57 -2.22 -23.54
N PHE A 162 -6.30 -1.26 -22.98
CA PHE A 162 -5.95 -0.60 -21.72
C PHE A 162 -5.79 -1.63 -20.61
N GLN A 163 -6.76 -2.52 -20.40
CA GLN A 163 -6.69 -3.52 -19.33
C GLN A 163 -5.51 -4.46 -19.50
N LEU A 164 -5.31 -5.02 -20.70
CA LEU A 164 -4.19 -5.90 -20.99
C LEU A 164 -3.74 -5.73 -22.43
N LYS A 165 -2.49 -5.31 -22.56
CA LYS A 165 -1.74 -5.19 -23.82
C LYS A 165 -0.56 -6.14 -23.81
N ILE A 166 -0.37 -6.87 -24.90
CA ILE A 166 0.70 -7.88 -25.03
C ILE A 166 1.65 -7.44 -26.14
N ILE A 167 2.91 -7.25 -25.80
CA ILE A 167 3.97 -6.91 -26.76
C ILE A 167 4.85 -8.14 -26.97
N ASN A 168 4.92 -8.60 -28.21
CA ASN A 168 5.74 -9.73 -28.60
C ASN A 168 7.08 -9.21 -29.13
N PHE A 169 8.18 -9.65 -28.52
CA PHE A 169 9.54 -9.33 -28.96
C PHE A 169 10.32 -10.61 -29.23
N THR A 170 11.13 -10.61 -30.29
CA THR A 170 12.05 -11.71 -30.57
C THR A 170 13.46 -11.23 -30.25
N LEU A 171 14.09 -11.87 -29.27
CA LEU A 171 15.47 -11.66 -28.88
C LEU A 171 16.42 -12.08 -30.00
N ARG A 172 17.66 -11.62 -29.96
CA ARG A 172 18.68 -11.95 -30.98
C ARG A 172 19.03 -13.43 -31.05
N ASN A 173 18.82 -14.17 -29.97
CA ASN A 173 18.94 -15.63 -29.94
C ASN A 173 17.68 -16.35 -30.49
N ASN A 174 16.76 -15.63 -31.15
CA ASN A 174 15.49 -16.12 -31.70
C ASN A 174 14.47 -16.60 -30.67
N ARG A 175 14.69 -16.35 -29.38
CA ARG A 175 13.73 -16.63 -28.31
C ARG A 175 12.68 -15.52 -28.26
N LYS A 176 11.43 -15.86 -27.94
CA LYS A 176 10.37 -14.87 -27.79
C LYS A 176 10.17 -14.48 -26.34
N VAL A 177 9.93 -13.19 -26.14
CA VAL A 177 9.52 -12.58 -24.88
C VAL A 177 8.19 -11.88 -25.10
N HIS A 178 7.24 -12.16 -24.22
CA HIS A 178 5.92 -11.54 -24.20
C HIS A 178 5.82 -10.60 -22.99
N PHE A 179 5.73 -9.30 -23.25
CA PHE A 179 5.51 -8.29 -22.22
C PHE A 179 4.01 -8.07 -22.06
N PHE A 180 3.49 -8.38 -20.88
CA PHE A 180 2.09 -8.16 -20.51
C PHE A 180 2.01 -6.86 -19.72
N ILE A 181 1.44 -5.83 -20.32
CA ILE A 181 1.16 -4.54 -19.66
C ILE A 181 -0.22 -4.61 -19.02
N LEU A 182 -0.29 -4.39 -17.71
CA LEU A 182 -1.45 -4.70 -16.87
C LEU A 182 -2.00 -3.46 -16.15
N ASN A 183 -3.24 -3.08 -16.46
CA ASN A 183 -3.95 -1.98 -15.79
C ASN A 183 -5.19 -2.50 -15.03
N PRO A 184 -5.12 -2.73 -13.71
CA PRO A 184 -6.17 -3.40 -12.94
C PRO A 184 -7.30 -2.45 -12.48
N TYR A 185 -7.62 -1.41 -13.25
CA TYR A 185 -8.57 -0.38 -12.85
C TYR A 185 -10.03 -0.77 -13.10
N ASN A 186 -10.87 -0.41 -12.13
CA ASN A 186 -12.32 -0.48 -12.23
C ASN A 186 -12.87 0.94 -12.22
N PHE A 187 -13.93 1.17 -13.01
CA PHE A 187 -14.60 2.47 -13.07
C PHE A 187 -16.00 2.42 -12.43
N PRO A 188 -16.41 3.44 -11.66
CA PRO A 188 -15.68 4.67 -11.36
C PRO A 188 -14.43 4.41 -10.51
N ALA A 189 -13.39 5.21 -10.72
CA ALA A 189 -12.14 5.22 -9.98
C ALA A 189 -12.17 6.42 -9.01
N ALA A 190 -11.75 6.20 -7.76
CA ALA A 190 -11.84 7.21 -6.70
C ALA A 190 -10.59 8.09 -6.62
N HIS A 191 -10.64 9.08 -5.73
CA HIS A 191 -9.51 9.92 -5.36
C HIS A 191 -8.56 9.18 -4.40
N PRO A 192 -7.32 9.67 -4.20
CA PRO A 192 -6.41 9.06 -3.25
C PRO A 192 -6.95 9.17 -1.81
N PRO A 193 -6.55 8.27 -0.91
CA PRO A 193 -5.75 7.08 -1.17
C PRO A 193 -6.62 5.84 -1.50
N LEU A 194 -7.89 6.00 -1.90
CA LEU A 194 -8.81 4.86 -2.18
C LEU A 194 -8.35 3.95 -3.33
N LEU A 195 -7.50 4.45 -4.24
CA LEU A 195 -6.89 3.68 -5.33
C LEU A 195 -5.49 3.11 -5.02
N PHE A 196 -5.01 3.20 -3.78
CA PHE A 196 -3.65 2.76 -3.42
C PHE A 196 -3.47 1.24 -3.52
N TRP A 197 -4.53 0.44 -3.29
CA TRP A 197 -4.47 -1.02 -3.46
C TRP A 197 -5.46 -1.49 -4.53
N PRO A 198 -4.99 -2.17 -5.60
CA PRO A 198 -5.86 -2.63 -6.66
C PRO A 198 -6.68 -3.86 -6.22
N SER A 199 -7.96 -3.88 -6.57
CA SER A 199 -8.81 -5.06 -6.44
C SER A 199 -9.27 -5.53 -7.84
N PRO A 200 -8.51 -6.41 -8.50
CA PRO A 200 -8.75 -6.78 -9.89
C PRO A 200 -10.12 -7.44 -10.07
N SER A 201 -10.80 -7.12 -11.17
CA SER A 201 -12.08 -7.75 -11.51
C SER A 201 -11.89 -9.19 -11.97
N LYS A 202 -12.93 -10.00 -11.86
CA LYS A 202 -12.92 -11.36 -12.44
C LYS A 202 -12.66 -11.32 -13.96
N LYS A 203 -13.27 -10.36 -14.69
CA LYS A 203 -13.05 -10.19 -16.14
C LYS A 203 -11.56 -9.95 -16.45
N PHE A 204 -10.90 -9.12 -15.66
CA PHE A 204 -9.47 -8.83 -15.81
C PHE A 204 -8.62 -10.08 -15.57
N LEU A 205 -8.88 -10.82 -14.49
CA LEU A 205 -8.16 -12.07 -14.18
C LEU A 205 -8.38 -13.13 -15.26
N ASP A 206 -9.63 -13.31 -15.71
CA ASP A 206 -9.97 -14.23 -16.80
C ASP A 206 -9.17 -13.89 -18.06
N ARG A 207 -9.10 -12.60 -18.42
CA ARG A 207 -8.38 -12.15 -19.61
C ARG A 207 -6.89 -12.43 -19.54
N ILE A 208 -6.25 -12.23 -18.38
CA ILE A 208 -4.83 -12.57 -18.20
C ILE A 208 -4.64 -14.07 -18.40
N GLU A 209 -5.46 -14.89 -17.77
CA GLU A 209 -5.33 -16.34 -17.90
C GLU A 209 -5.63 -16.87 -19.30
N ASP A 210 -6.62 -16.30 -19.98
CA ASP A 210 -6.97 -16.65 -21.35
C ASP A 210 -5.80 -16.28 -22.28
N ALA A 211 -5.13 -15.16 -22.05
CA ALA A 211 -3.94 -14.77 -22.78
C ALA A 211 -2.74 -15.68 -22.50
N LEU A 212 -2.49 -16.03 -21.22
CA LEU A 212 -1.40 -16.93 -20.84
C LEU A 212 -1.51 -18.30 -21.51
N ASP A 213 -2.73 -18.84 -21.68
CA ASP A 213 -2.95 -20.12 -22.36
C ASP A 213 -2.55 -20.11 -23.85
N THR A 214 -2.45 -18.93 -24.46
CA THR A 214 -2.04 -18.79 -25.86
C THR A 214 -0.53 -18.78 -26.04
N ILE A 215 0.23 -18.62 -24.95
CA ILE A 215 1.68 -18.49 -24.98
C ILE A 215 2.34 -19.87 -24.82
N PRO A 216 3.27 -20.27 -25.70
CA PRO A 216 4.00 -21.52 -25.54
C PRO A 216 4.82 -21.56 -24.25
N ASP A 217 4.88 -22.72 -23.58
CA ASP A 217 5.63 -22.91 -22.32
C ASP A 217 7.12 -22.54 -22.42
N HIS A 218 7.68 -22.64 -23.63
CA HIS A 218 9.07 -22.30 -23.86
C HIS A 218 9.27 -20.78 -23.96
N ASP A 219 8.27 -19.96 -24.27
CA ASP A 219 8.46 -18.52 -24.41
C ASP A 219 8.57 -17.82 -23.05
N GLU A 220 9.25 -16.67 -23.01
CA GLU A 220 9.42 -15.89 -21.79
C GLU A 220 8.23 -14.94 -21.60
N ILE A 221 7.76 -14.79 -20.36
CA ILE A 221 6.66 -13.86 -20.02
C ILE A 221 7.11 -12.92 -18.92
N ILE A 222 6.95 -11.62 -19.16
CA ILE A 222 7.23 -10.55 -18.20
C ILE A 222 5.94 -9.78 -17.96
N PHE A 223 5.53 -9.67 -16.70
CA PHE A 223 4.46 -8.78 -16.31
C PHE A 223 5.03 -7.38 -16.03
N LEU A 224 4.40 -6.38 -16.64
CA LEU A 224 4.65 -4.97 -16.40
C LEU A 224 3.38 -4.39 -15.78
N ASN A 225 3.48 -3.89 -14.57
CA ASN A 225 2.36 -3.45 -13.76
C ASN A 225 2.76 -2.24 -12.93
N HIS A 226 1.87 -1.28 -12.72
CA HIS A 226 2.19 -0.17 -11.82
C HIS A 226 2.34 -0.65 -10.36
N TYR A 227 1.34 -1.38 -9.85
CA TYR A 227 1.32 -1.88 -8.47
C TYR A 227 2.18 -3.14 -8.28
N PRO A 228 3.01 -3.22 -7.24
CA PRO A 228 3.64 -4.45 -6.79
C PRO A 228 2.64 -5.57 -6.45
N VAL A 229 3.02 -6.82 -6.69
CA VAL A 229 2.22 -8.06 -6.59
C VAL A 229 1.57 -8.19 -5.22
N ASP A 230 2.29 -7.93 -4.12
CA ASP A 230 1.72 -8.07 -2.78
C ASP A 230 0.67 -7.02 -2.40
N LEU A 231 0.54 -5.93 -3.16
CA LEU A 231 -0.51 -4.93 -2.95
C LEU A 231 -1.86 -5.34 -3.55
N TYR A 232 -1.91 -6.36 -4.41
CA TYR A 232 -3.18 -6.81 -4.99
C TYR A 232 -4.10 -7.45 -3.96
N ILE A 233 -5.31 -6.88 -3.84
CA ILE A 233 -6.36 -7.39 -2.96
C ILE A 233 -7.15 -8.50 -3.68
N CYS A 234 -6.80 -9.73 -3.33
CA CYS A 234 -7.20 -10.95 -4.02
C CYS A 234 -8.56 -11.52 -3.54
N PHE A 235 -9.63 -10.71 -3.51
CA PHE A 235 -10.97 -11.22 -3.18
C PHE A 235 -11.65 -11.99 -4.31
N LYS A 236 -11.29 -11.66 -5.55
CA LYS A 236 -11.88 -12.27 -6.74
C LYS A 236 -10.93 -13.31 -7.30
N LYS A 237 -11.52 -14.33 -7.90
CA LYS A 237 -10.84 -15.40 -8.62
C LYS A 237 -11.33 -15.44 -10.05
N SER A 238 -10.45 -15.86 -10.95
CA SER A 238 -10.78 -16.14 -12.33
C SER A 238 -11.72 -17.35 -12.48
N LYS A 239 -12.13 -17.66 -13.71
CA LYS A 239 -12.85 -18.88 -14.10
C LYS A 239 -12.07 -20.15 -13.76
N LYS A 240 -10.73 -20.12 -13.78
CA LYS A 240 -9.87 -21.25 -13.36
C LYS A 240 -9.66 -21.32 -11.85
N GLY A 241 -10.30 -20.43 -11.08
CA GLY A 241 -10.27 -20.45 -9.62
C GLY A 241 -9.00 -19.90 -9.00
N ARG A 242 -8.16 -19.19 -9.77
CA ARG A 242 -6.94 -18.54 -9.30
C ARG A 242 -7.15 -17.05 -9.06
N ASP A 243 -6.57 -16.52 -8.00
CA ASP A 243 -6.45 -15.06 -7.81
C ASP A 243 -5.19 -14.51 -8.51
N PHE A 244 -4.97 -13.20 -8.46
CA PHE A 244 -3.84 -12.56 -9.13
C PHE A 244 -2.48 -13.11 -8.66
N LYS A 245 -2.27 -13.22 -7.34
CA LYS A 245 -1.01 -13.76 -6.78
C LYS A 245 -0.76 -15.21 -7.18
N GLN A 246 -1.82 -15.99 -7.40
CA GLN A 246 -1.69 -17.37 -7.90
C GLN A 246 -1.41 -17.42 -9.41
N ILE A 247 -1.91 -16.45 -10.18
CA ILE A 247 -1.62 -16.33 -11.61
C ILE A 247 -0.16 -15.91 -11.82
N THR A 248 0.36 -14.96 -11.04
CA THR A 248 1.76 -14.50 -11.17
C THR A 248 2.78 -15.62 -10.90
N LYS A 249 2.41 -16.68 -10.17
CA LYS A 249 3.28 -17.86 -9.96
C LYS A 249 3.55 -18.69 -11.22
N THR A 250 2.88 -18.41 -12.34
CA THR A 250 3.14 -19.09 -13.62
C THR A 250 4.04 -18.31 -14.57
N ILE A 251 4.49 -17.12 -14.17
CA ILE A 251 5.42 -16.31 -14.95
C ILE A 251 6.74 -16.15 -14.20
N ARG A 252 7.74 -15.56 -14.85
CA ARG A 252 9.13 -15.55 -14.33
C ARG A 252 9.54 -14.20 -13.75
N TYR A 253 9.08 -13.12 -14.36
CA TYR A 253 9.48 -11.76 -14.00
C TYR A 253 8.26 -10.85 -13.92
N SER A 254 8.16 -10.06 -12.85
CA SER A 254 7.23 -8.93 -12.75
C SER A 254 8.05 -7.67 -12.50
N ILE A 255 7.77 -6.59 -13.23
CA ILE A 255 8.45 -5.30 -13.06
C ILE A 255 7.39 -4.23 -12.79
N SER A 256 7.55 -3.51 -11.69
CA SER A 256 6.58 -2.52 -11.22
C SER A 256 7.17 -1.25 -10.62
N GLY A 257 6.30 -0.35 -10.17
CA GLY A 257 6.62 0.94 -9.54
C GLY A 257 5.91 1.16 -8.21
N HIS A 258 5.22 2.31 -8.08
CA HIS A 258 4.24 2.67 -7.04
C HIS A 258 4.77 2.89 -5.62
N ASN A 259 5.72 2.08 -5.15
CA ASN A 259 6.24 2.20 -3.78
C ASN A 259 7.38 3.21 -3.65
N HIS A 260 7.89 3.76 -4.75
CA HIS A 260 9.01 4.72 -4.78
C HIS A 260 10.22 4.31 -3.90
N PRO A 261 10.73 3.07 -3.99
CA PRO A 261 11.86 2.70 -3.16
C PRO A 261 13.12 3.45 -3.62
N GLN A 262 14.02 3.80 -2.69
CA GLN A 262 15.26 4.51 -3.00
C GLN A 262 16.17 3.75 -3.97
N PHE A 263 16.13 2.43 -3.87
CA PHE A 263 16.80 1.47 -4.75
C PHE A 263 15.77 0.40 -5.14
N PRO A 264 15.90 -0.24 -6.32
CA PRO A 264 14.98 -1.31 -6.69
C PRO A 264 14.92 -2.40 -5.62
N ILE A 265 13.73 -2.91 -5.37
CA ILE A 265 13.49 -4.04 -4.45
C ILE A 265 13.32 -5.30 -5.30
N PHE A 266 14.06 -6.35 -4.94
CA PHE A 266 13.96 -7.68 -5.54
C PHE A 266 13.25 -8.60 -4.54
N ASN A 267 12.05 -9.06 -4.90
CA ASN A 267 11.27 -9.98 -4.06
C ASN A 267 11.02 -11.30 -4.78
N HIS A 268 11.20 -12.40 -4.06
CA HIS A 268 11.05 -13.75 -4.56
C HIS A 268 9.74 -14.36 -4.08
N HIS A 269 8.89 -14.72 -5.04
CA HIS A 269 7.61 -15.38 -4.76
C HIS A 269 7.76 -16.89 -4.99
N ASP A 270 7.81 -17.66 -3.90
CA ASP A 270 8.02 -19.12 -3.86
C ASP A 270 9.29 -19.58 -4.61
N GLY A 271 10.31 -18.73 -4.70
CA GLY A 271 11.56 -19.02 -5.43
C GLY A 271 11.42 -19.08 -6.96
N LYS A 272 10.23 -18.86 -7.52
CA LYS A 272 9.94 -19.01 -8.96
C LYS A 272 9.83 -17.67 -9.68
N LEU A 273 8.99 -16.79 -9.16
CA LEU A 273 8.80 -15.45 -9.70
C LEU A 273 9.78 -14.50 -9.01
N LEU A 274 10.56 -13.79 -9.81
CA LEU A 274 11.32 -12.62 -9.38
C LEU A 274 10.50 -11.36 -9.68
N GLU A 275 10.07 -10.69 -8.63
CA GLU A 275 9.47 -9.36 -8.72
C GLU A 275 10.54 -8.29 -8.54
N ILE A 276 10.52 -7.28 -9.41
CA ILE A 276 11.35 -6.09 -9.34
C ILE A 276 10.46 -4.87 -9.18
N VAL A 277 10.51 -4.25 -8.00
CA VAL A 277 9.90 -2.93 -7.79
C VAL A 277 10.96 -1.89 -8.11
N GLY A 278 10.81 -1.22 -9.25
CA GLY A 278 11.68 -0.14 -9.70
C GLY A 278 11.66 1.06 -8.75
N SER A 279 12.77 1.80 -8.75
CA SER A 279 12.86 3.09 -8.06
C SER A 279 12.18 4.19 -8.89
N ASP A 280 11.77 5.29 -8.26
CA ASP A 280 11.04 6.37 -8.92
C ASP A 280 11.94 7.46 -9.51
N LEU A 281 11.42 8.13 -10.53
CA LEU A 281 12.04 9.33 -11.09
C LEU A 281 11.77 10.58 -10.24
N LYS A 282 10.57 10.70 -9.64
CA LYS A 282 10.15 11.89 -8.87
C LYS A 282 11.11 12.26 -7.74
N THR A 283 11.42 11.31 -6.86
CA THR A 283 12.13 11.53 -5.58
C THR A 283 13.59 11.10 -5.69
N HIS A 284 13.82 9.89 -6.20
CA HIS A 284 15.14 9.26 -6.18
C HIS A 284 15.90 9.41 -7.50
N LYS A 285 15.26 9.91 -8.56
CA LYS A 285 15.92 10.31 -9.80
C LYS A 285 16.61 9.13 -10.49
N ARG A 286 16.08 7.91 -10.32
CA ARG A 286 16.69 6.68 -10.85
C ARG A 286 15.95 6.14 -12.05
N MET A 287 16.69 5.43 -12.89
CA MET A 287 16.19 4.73 -14.07
C MET A 287 16.58 3.26 -13.99
N GLY A 288 15.78 2.40 -14.63
CA GLY A 288 16.04 0.98 -14.79
C GLY A 288 16.50 0.61 -16.20
N ILE A 289 17.37 -0.39 -16.30
CA ILE A 289 17.63 -1.15 -17.52
C ILE A 289 17.59 -2.62 -17.17
N PHE A 290 17.01 -3.45 -18.02
CA PHE A 290 17.18 -4.89 -17.91
C PHE A 290 17.71 -5.50 -19.20
N THR A 291 18.48 -6.58 -19.06
CA THR A 291 19.21 -7.21 -20.15
C THR A 291 18.88 -8.69 -20.26
N PHE A 292 18.94 -9.22 -21.47
CA PHE A 292 18.95 -10.65 -21.76
C PHE A 292 20.28 -11.03 -22.43
N ASP A 293 21.06 -11.89 -21.77
CA ASP A 293 22.32 -12.43 -22.29
C ASP A 293 22.30 -13.95 -22.20
N ASN A 294 22.12 -14.62 -23.34
CA ASN A 294 22.00 -16.08 -23.39
C ASN A 294 20.94 -16.59 -22.39
N ASP A 295 19.72 -16.06 -22.49
CA ASP A 295 18.56 -16.33 -21.62
C ASP A 295 18.74 -15.96 -20.12
N ARG A 296 19.81 -15.25 -19.76
CA ARG A 296 20.00 -14.69 -18.42
C ARG A 296 19.43 -13.28 -18.36
N PHE A 297 18.45 -13.10 -17.48
CA PHE A 297 17.87 -11.80 -17.19
C PHE A 297 18.64 -11.10 -16.07
N VAL A 298 19.00 -9.84 -16.26
CA VAL A 298 19.57 -9.01 -15.18
C VAL A 298 18.92 -7.64 -15.21
N TYR A 299 18.47 -7.16 -14.05
CA TYR A 299 17.98 -5.81 -13.86
C TYR A 299 19.08 -4.92 -13.26
N HIS A 300 19.15 -3.70 -13.76
CA HIS A 300 20.11 -2.68 -13.40
C HIS A 300 19.39 -1.38 -13.11
N TYR A 301 20.02 -0.54 -12.29
CA TYR A 301 19.57 0.82 -12.05
C TYR A 301 20.74 1.78 -12.01
N PHE A 302 20.46 3.05 -12.30
CA PHE A 302 21.43 4.14 -12.25
C PHE A 302 20.74 5.47 -11.97
N ASN A 303 21.50 6.47 -11.50
CA ASN A 303 20.98 7.83 -11.35
C ASN A 303 21.03 8.54 -12.72
N HIS A 304 20.01 9.31 -13.07
CA HIS A 304 19.99 10.00 -14.37
C HIS A 304 21.00 11.17 -14.47
N THR A 305 21.44 11.75 -13.34
CA THR A 305 22.38 12.88 -13.31
C THR A 305 23.84 12.41 -13.38
N ASP A 306 24.21 11.42 -12.57
CA ASP A 306 25.54 10.79 -12.53
C ASP A 306 25.43 9.28 -12.81
N PRO A 307 25.27 8.91 -14.09
CA PRO A 307 25.00 7.52 -14.46
C PRO A 307 26.29 6.69 -14.52
N ASN A 308 26.23 5.51 -13.91
CA ASN A 308 27.18 4.45 -14.16
C ASN A 308 26.65 3.55 -15.30
N PHE A 309 27.20 3.71 -16.50
CA PHE A 309 26.75 2.97 -17.68
C PHE A 309 27.46 1.63 -17.88
N LEU A 310 27.84 0.97 -16.79
CA LEU A 310 28.34 -0.41 -16.78
C LEU A 310 27.26 -1.37 -16.27
N PHE A 311 26.80 -2.24 -17.16
CA PHE A 311 25.72 -3.20 -16.94
C PHE A 311 26.27 -4.63 -17.04
N VAL A 312 26.42 -5.33 -15.92
CA VAL A 312 26.91 -6.72 -15.91
C VAL A 312 25.79 -7.66 -16.34
N THR A 313 25.94 -8.29 -17.49
CA THR A 313 24.91 -9.15 -18.08
C THR A 313 25.10 -10.64 -17.76
N ASN A 314 26.34 -11.04 -17.44
CA ASN A 314 26.68 -12.37 -16.94
C ASN A 314 27.90 -12.26 -16.01
N PRO A 315 27.97 -12.93 -14.84
CA PRO A 315 26.93 -13.74 -14.21
C PRO A 315 25.76 -12.92 -13.67
N VAL A 316 24.63 -13.58 -13.39
CA VAL A 316 23.49 -12.93 -12.75
C VAL A 316 23.79 -12.67 -11.26
N PRO A 317 23.54 -11.46 -10.72
CA PRO A 317 23.70 -11.18 -9.30
C PRO A 317 22.86 -12.10 -8.42
N THR A 318 23.42 -12.53 -7.27
CA THR A 318 22.78 -13.51 -6.37
C THR A 318 21.39 -13.08 -5.92
N GLU A 319 21.21 -11.80 -5.64
CA GLU A 319 19.95 -11.19 -5.20
C GLU A 319 18.83 -11.20 -6.26
N GLN A 320 19.16 -11.53 -7.52
CA GLN A 320 18.21 -11.59 -8.63
C GLN A 320 17.99 -13.03 -9.12
N LEU A 321 18.63 -14.03 -8.51
CA LEU A 321 18.49 -15.42 -8.92
C LEU A 321 17.10 -15.96 -8.60
N SER A 322 16.55 -16.77 -9.50
CA SER A 322 15.35 -17.57 -9.23
C SER A 322 15.50 -18.97 -9.81
N GLU A 323 14.59 -19.88 -9.49
CA GLU A 323 14.59 -21.23 -10.07
C GLU A 323 14.42 -21.25 -11.60
N GLN A 324 14.07 -20.11 -12.19
CA GLN A 324 13.88 -19.94 -13.63
C GLN A 324 15.11 -19.36 -14.34
N GLN A 325 16.15 -18.99 -13.60
CA GLN A 325 17.39 -18.45 -14.14
C GLN A 325 18.47 -19.52 -14.31
N ILE A 326 19.41 -19.24 -15.23
CA ILE A 326 20.55 -20.09 -15.51
C ILE A 326 21.75 -19.59 -14.71
N PHE A 327 22.18 -20.38 -13.73
CA PHE A 327 23.38 -20.12 -12.94
C PHE A 327 24.20 -21.40 -12.65
N ASN A 328 23.82 -22.54 -13.25
CA ASN A 328 24.54 -23.80 -13.17
C ASN A 328 25.53 -24.05 -14.31
N GLU A 329 25.46 -23.28 -15.40
CA GLU A 329 26.40 -23.37 -16.52
C GLU A 329 27.75 -22.72 -16.15
N LEU A 330 28.76 -23.55 -15.92
CA LEU A 330 30.11 -23.10 -15.53
C LEU A 330 30.95 -22.70 -16.74
N GLY A 331 32.02 -21.93 -16.50
CA GLY A 331 32.96 -21.54 -17.55
C GLY A 331 32.48 -20.39 -18.44
N THR A 332 31.25 -19.90 -18.27
CA THR A 332 30.72 -18.77 -19.06
C THR A 332 31.40 -17.46 -18.66
N PRO A 333 31.82 -16.60 -19.61
CA PRO A 333 32.63 -15.42 -19.32
C PRO A 333 31.87 -14.39 -18.47
N ILE A 334 32.59 -13.62 -17.65
CA ILE A 334 32.02 -12.41 -17.05
C ILE A 334 31.84 -11.40 -18.19
N ARG A 335 30.63 -10.88 -18.37
CA ARG A 335 30.26 -9.96 -19.46
C ARG A 335 29.56 -8.72 -18.94
N CYS A 336 29.87 -7.57 -19.53
CA CYS A 336 29.13 -6.34 -19.31
C CYS A 336 28.93 -5.54 -20.60
N LEU A 337 27.79 -4.86 -20.68
CA LEU A 337 27.55 -3.78 -21.62
C LEU A 337 28.03 -2.47 -21.01
N VAL A 338 28.83 -1.71 -21.78
CA VAL A 338 29.40 -0.43 -21.36
C VAL A 338 29.06 0.64 -22.38
N PHE A 339 28.50 1.76 -21.93
CA PHE A 339 28.25 2.91 -22.81
C PHE A 339 29.21 4.05 -22.48
N VAL A 340 29.96 4.51 -23.48
CA VAL A 340 30.95 5.58 -23.35
C VAL A 340 30.56 6.75 -24.25
N ASN A 341 30.59 7.98 -23.72
CA ASN A 341 30.23 9.16 -24.49
C ASN A 341 31.29 9.46 -25.57
N LYS A 342 30.85 9.70 -26.81
CA LYS A 342 31.71 10.09 -27.94
C LYS A 342 32.39 11.43 -27.72
N SER A 343 31.78 12.34 -26.95
CA SER A 343 32.22 13.74 -26.83
C SER A 343 33.12 14.04 -25.63
N THR A 344 33.27 13.13 -24.66
CA THR A 344 34.20 13.32 -23.52
C THR A 344 35.63 13.07 -23.98
N ASN A 345 36.14 14.07 -24.70
CA ASN A 345 37.55 14.35 -24.90
C ASN A 345 38.10 14.99 -23.62
N ASP A 346 38.64 14.21 -22.70
CA ASP A 346 39.88 14.66 -22.08
C ASP A 346 40.94 14.53 -23.17
N ILE A 347 41.20 15.66 -23.83
CA ILE A 347 42.17 15.86 -24.90
C ILE A 347 43.56 15.48 -24.35
N LYS A 348 43.92 14.20 -24.42
CA LYS A 348 45.30 13.68 -24.25
C LYS A 348 45.46 12.22 -24.69
N SER A 349 45.04 11.90 -25.92
CA SER A 349 45.73 10.97 -26.84
C SER A 349 44.82 10.60 -28.01
N LEU A 350 44.95 11.34 -29.11
CA LEU A 350 44.24 11.11 -30.38
C LEU A 350 44.71 9.84 -31.13
N ASN A 351 45.21 8.80 -30.45
CA ASN A 351 45.74 7.58 -31.09
C ASN A 351 45.35 6.25 -30.42
N GLU A 352 44.57 6.23 -29.33
CA GLU A 352 43.92 5.00 -28.85
C GLU A 352 42.41 5.19 -28.98
N GLN A 353 41.74 4.29 -29.70
CA GLN A 353 40.28 4.26 -29.83
C GLN A 353 39.62 4.39 -28.44
N ASN A 354 38.48 5.08 -28.32
CA ASN A 354 37.67 5.29 -27.09
C ASN A 354 37.13 3.97 -26.47
N VAL A 355 37.97 2.96 -26.34
CA VAL A 355 37.67 1.64 -25.81
C VAL A 355 37.75 1.72 -24.29
N PRO A 356 36.70 1.32 -23.55
CA PRO A 356 36.73 1.32 -22.10
C PRO A 356 37.84 0.38 -21.60
N LYS A 357 38.57 0.84 -20.57
CA LYS A 357 39.61 0.07 -19.88
C LYS A 357 39.01 -0.39 -18.56
N LEU A 358 38.75 -1.70 -18.45
CA LEU A 358 38.15 -2.30 -17.27
C LEU A 358 39.03 -3.42 -16.72
N GLU A 359 39.20 -3.43 -15.41
CA GLU A 359 39.90 -4.47 -14.65
C GLU A 359 38.92 -5.16 -13.71
N ILE A 360 39.01 -6.48 -13.60
CA ILE A 360 38.27 -7.27 -12.63
C ILE A 360 39.24 -7.67 -11.51
N SER A 361 38.78 -7.57 -10.27
CA SER A 361 39.49 -8.01 -9.09
C SER A 361 38.56 -8.75 -8.11
N GLY A 362 39.14 -9.48 -7.15
CA GLY A 362 38.40 -10.25 -6.14
C GLY A 362 38.52 -11.76 -6.39
N ALA A 363 37.40 -12.43 -6.69
CA ALA A 363 37.41 -13.86 -7.00
C ALA A 363 38.19 -14.19 -8.30
N ILE A 364 38.23 -13.26 -9.25
CA ILE A 364 39.05 -13.32 -10.46
C ILE A 364 39.85 -12.02 -10.54
N ASN A 365 41.09 -12.10 -11.03
CA ASN A 365 41.90 -10.94 -11.37
C ASN A 365 42.26 -11.01 -12.86
N ASP A 366 41.71 -10.13 -13.68
CA ASP A 366 41.91 -10.11 -15.13
C ASP A 366 41.61 -8.72 -15.71
N THR A 367 42.06 -8.46 -16.93
CA THR A 367 41.68 -7.27 -17.71
C THR A 367 40.58 -7.65 -18.70
N MET A 368 39.48 -6.89 -18.72
CA MET A 368 38.37 -7.19 -19.64
C MET A 368 38.72 -6.79 -21.07
N LYS A 369 38.45 -7.69 -22.02
CA LYS A 369 38.52 -7.39 -23.45
C LYS A 369 37.22 -6.72 -23.89
N CYS A 370 37.31 -5.50 -24.40
CA CYS A 370 36.15 -4.73 -24.86
C CYS A 370 36.10 -4.63 -26.39
N VAL A 371 34.95 -4.97 -26.97
CA VAL A 371 34.68 -4.91 -28.41
C VAL A 371 33.58 -3.88 -28.67
N ASN A 372 33.81 -2.98 -29.63
CA ASN A 372 32.78 -2.02 -30.05
C ASN A 372 31.65 -2.77 -30.76
N VAL A 373 30.44 -2.63 -30.23
CA VAL A 373 29.21 -3.23 -30.72
C VAL A 373 28.14 -2.15 -30.92
N THR A 374 28.51 -0.90 -31.18
CA THR A 374 27.57 0.23 -31.37
C THR A 374 26.51 -0.07 -32.44
N ASN A 375 26.85 -0.81 -33.50
CA ASN A 375 25.90 -1.21 -34.54
C ASN A 375 24.81 -2.20 -34.06
N PHE A 376 24.99 -2.79 -32.87
CA PHE A 376 24.02 -3.64 -32.18
C PHE A 376 23.23 -2.89 -31.10
N LYS A 377 23.30 -1.56 -31.04
CA LYS A 377 22.33 -0.82 -30.22
C LYS A 377 20.91 -1.15 -30.65
N GLY A 378 19.97 -0.90 -29.75
CA GLY A 378 18.56 -0.94 -30.11
C GLY A 378 18.21 0.16 -31.11
N ASN A 379 16.92 0.32 -31.33
CA ASN A 379 16.41 1.26 -32.31
C ASN A 379 15.15 1.95 -31.81
N LEU A 380 15.08 2.26 -30.51
CA LEU A 380 13.99 3.03 -29.91
C LEU A 380 13.67 4.28 -30.74
N ILE A 381 14.72 5.01 -31.15
CA ILE A 381 14.63 6.06 -32.18
C ILE A 381 15.36 5.59 -33.43
N ASN A 382 14.64 5.56 -34.56
CA ASN A 382 15.20 5.25 -35.87
C ASN A 382 16.12 6.39 -36.33
N ASP A 383 17.25 6.05 -36.96
CA ASP A 383 18.23 7.01 -37.52
C ASP A 383 18.79 8.03 -36.52
N TYR A 384 18.71 7.73 -35.22
CA TYR A 384 19.27 8.57 -34.18
C TYR A 384 20.77 8.31 -34.02
N GLU A 385 21.58 9.34 -34.30
CA GLU A 385 23.01 9.30 -34.00
C GLU A 385 23.23 9.42 -32.49
N SER A 386 23.30 8.27 -31.83
CA SER A 386 23.56 8.21 -30.40
C SER A 386 24.89 8.90 -30.04
N SER A 387 24.85 9.69 -28.98
CA SER A 387 26.01 10.34 -28.35
C SER A 387 26.94 9.36 -27.63
N PHE A 388 26.56 8.08 -27.52
CA PHE A 388 27.38 7.06 -26.86
C PHE A 388 27.78 5.98 -27.86
N ASP A 389 28.98 5.43 -27.68
CA ASP A 389 29.35 4.13 -28.21
C ASP A 389 28.96 3.02 -27.23
N MET A 390 28.64 1.84 -27.74
CA MET A 390 28.36 0.65 -26.93
C MET A 390 29.49 -0.37 -27.10
N PHE A 391 30.00 -0.84 -25.98
CA PHE A 391 31.02 -1.88 -25.92
C PHE A 391 30.50 -3.09 -25.18
N LEU A 392 30.88 -4.26 -25.67
CA LEU A 392 30.73 -5.52 -24.97
C LEU A 392 32.09 -5.88 -24.41
N CYS A 393 32.20 -5.88 -23.08
CA CYS A 393 33.42 -6.22 -22.38
C CYS A 393 33.28 -7.62 -21.76
N SER A 394 34.32 -8.44 -21.88
CA SER A 394 34.32 -9.80 -21.36
C SER A 394 35.65 -10.20 -20.73
N ALA A 395 35.60 -11.03 -19.69
CA ALA A 395 36.76 -11.70 -19.10
C ALA A 395 36.47 -13.18 -18.88
N LYS A 396 37.53 -14.00 -18.87
CA LYS A 396 37.39 -15.45 -18.66
C LYS A 396 36.92 -15.71 -17.22
N ASN A 397 36.09 -16.75 -17.06
CA ASN A 397 35.55 -17.13 -15.76
C ASN A 397 35.78 -18.63 -15.50
N ASP A 398 36.87 -18.93 -14.80
CA ASP A 398 37.23 -20.31 -14.43
C ASP A 398 36.80 -20.66 -12.99
N LEU A 399 35.84 -19.91 -12.42
CA LEU A 399 35.42 -20.13 -11.04
C LEU A 399 34.62 -21.43 -10.90
N PRO A 400 34.84 -22.19 -9.81
CA PRO A 400 34.02 -23.35 -9.48
C PRO A 400 32.64 -22.92 -8.97
N THR A 401 31.76 -23.90 -8.75
CA THR A 401 30.50 -23.67 -8.04
C THR A 401 30.73 -23.01 -6.68
N GLY A 402 29.93 -22.01 -6.33
CA GLY A 402 30.03 -21.26 -5.08
C GLY A 402 29.50 -19.85 -5.23
N THR A 403 29.47 -19.12 -4.11
CA THR A 403 29.18 -17.69 -4.09
C THR A 403 30.49 -16.91 -4.16
N HIS A 404 30.55 -15.95 -5.06
CA HIS A 404 31.75 -15.19 -5.41
C HIS A 404 31.45 -13.71 -5.41
N ARG A 405 32.50 -12.91 -5.18
CA ARG A 405 32.47 -11.45 -5.26
C ARG A 405 33.52 -10.99 -6.25
N ILE A 406 33.12 -10.12 -7.17
CA ILE A 406 34.06 -9.41 -8.05
C ILE A 406 33.86 -7.91 -7.96
N HIS A 407 34.94 -7.18 -8.18
CA HIS A 407 34.97 -5.74 -8.30
C HIS A 407 35.53 -5.38 -9.67
N ILE A 408 34.70 -4.76 -10.50
CA ILE A 408 35.09 -4.19 -11.79
C ILE A 408 35.48 -2.73 -11.54
N SER A 409 36.62 -2.29 -12.05
CA SER A 409 37.15 -0.92 -11.91
C SER A 409 37.72 -0.42 -13.25
N GLY A 410 38.11 0.85 -13.31
CA GLY A 410 38.64 1.49 -14.52
C GLY A 410 37.73 2.61 -15.02
N THR A 411 37.25 2.53 -16.27
CA THR A 411 36.32 3.53 -16.84
C THR A 411 35.06 3.73 -16.00
N PHE A 412 34.52 2.65 -15.45
CA PHE A 412 33.47 2.66 -14.45
C PHE A 412 33.81 1.66 -13.35
N SER A 413 33.14 1.76 -12.21
CA SER A 413 33.33 0.82 -11.11
C SER A 413 32.03 0.18 -10.68
N LYS A 414 32.04 -1.13 -10.43
CA LYS A 414 30.88 -1.88 -9.95
C LYS A 414 31.33 -3.12 -9.19
N THR A 415 30.71 -3.35 -8.05
CA THR A 415 30.87 -4.59 -7.28
C THR A 415 29.62 -5.41 -7.43
N ILE A 416 29.77 -6.72 -7.61
CA ILE A 416 28.63 -7.66 -7.61
C ILE A 416 28.99 -8.90 -6.79
N ASP A 417 27.96 -9.45 -6.17
CA ASP A 417 27.97 -10.79 -5.59
C ASP A 417 27.13 -11.71 -6.48
N PHE A 418 27.67 -12.86 -6.87
CA PHE A 418 26.99 -13.82 -7.74
C PHE A 418 27.23 -15.25 -7.26
N THR A 419 26.34 -16.16 -7.64
CA THR A 419 26.43 -17.57 -7.25
C THR A 419 26.41 -18.45 -8.49
N LEU A 420 27.35 -19.40 -8.56
CA LEU A 420 27.44 -20.43 -9.59
C LEU A 420 27.10 -21.79 -8.99
N GLY A 421 26.25 -22.56 -9.65
CA GLY A 421 25.85 -23.90 -9.22
C GLY A 421 24.36 -24.16 -9.43
N ASN A 422 23.83 -25.18 -8.75
CA ASN A 422 22.43 -25.58 -8.90
C ASN A 422 21.49 -24.96 -7.86
N SER A 423 21.97 -24.34 -6.79
CA SER A 423 21.10 -23.80 -5.74
C SER A 423 21.74 -22.61 -5.04
N VAL A 424 20.92 -21.77 -4.41
CA VAL A 424 21.37 -20.66 -3.57
C VAL A 424 21.05 -20.98 -2.10
N PRO A 425 21.94 -20.69 -1.14
CA PRO A 425 21.64 -20.82 0.28
C PRO A 425 20.36 -20.06 0.67
N GLU A 426 19.63 -20.57 1.67
CA GLU A 426 18.44 -19.86 2.19
C GLU A 426 18.84 -18.47 2.70
N PHE A 427 18.08 -17.46 2.30
CA PHE A 427 18.25 -16.08 2.76
C PHE A 427 16.92 -15.46 3.17
N VAL A 428 17.00 -14.30 3.82
CA VAL A 428 15.85 -13.55 4.29
C VAL A 428 15.85 -12.20 3.59
N GLU A 429 14.69 -11.81 3.06
CA GLU A 429 14.47 -10.50 2.45
C GLU A 429 13.28 -9.80 3.10
N GLU A 430 13.32 -8.46 3.09
CA GLU A 430 12.25 -7.61 3.61
C GLU A 430 11.20 -7.38 2.52
N VAL A 431 9.94 -7.70 2.83
CA VAL A 431 8.81 -7.35 1.99
C VAL A 431 8.44 -5.90 2.25
N TYR A 432 8.28 -5.12 1.18
CA TYR A 432 8.01 -3.68 1.26
C TYR A 432 6.84 -3.31 2.19
N ASP A 433 6.99 -2.19 2.89
CA ASP A 433 6.17 -1.74 4.03
C ASP A 433 4.65 -1.68 3.77
N HIS A 434 4.24 -1.42 2.53
CA HIS A 434 2.82 -1.23 2.20
C HIS A 434 1.99 -2.53 2.24
N ALA A 435 2.62 -3.71 2.35
CA ALA A 435 1.92 -4.98 2.62
C ALA A 435 1.35 -5.06 4.05
N ARG A 436 1.81 -4.19 4.98
CA ARG A 436 1.48 -4.21 6.43
C ARG A 436 0.03 -3.85 6.74
N ILE A 437 -0.71 -3.26 5.80
CA ILE A 437 -2.03 -2.66 6.05
C ILE A 437 -3.17 -3.72 6.04
N ALA A 438 -2.86 -4.98 5.73
CA ALA A 438 -3.81 -6.11 5.72
C ALA A 438 -4.48 -6.43 7.07
N GLN A 439 -4.05 -5.85 8.20
CA GLN A 439 -4.68 -6.04 9.52
C GLN A 439 -5.87 -5.12 9.81
N PHE A 440 -6.04 -4.03 9.07
CA PHE A 440 -7.14 -3.09 9.29
C PHE A 440 -8.54 -3.73 9.22
N PRO A 441 -8.83 -4.68 8.30
CA PRO A 441 -10.10 -5.40 8.30
C PRO A 441 -10.35 -6.14 9.62
N VAL A 442 -9.32 -6.77 10.20
CA VAL A 442 -9.43 -7.48 11.49
C VAL A 442 -9.70 -6.48 12.62
N CYS A 443 -8.96 -5.38 12.64
CA CYS A 443 -9.12 -4.32 13.62
C CYS A 443 -10.52 -3.70 13.59
N LEU A 444 -11.03 -3.42 12.39
CA LEU A 444 -12.39 -2.94 12.17
C LEU A 444 -13.42 -3.91 12.74
N PHE A 445 -13.27 -5.21 12.45
CA PHE A 445 -14.18 -6.25 12.93
C PHE A 445 -14.19 -6.34 14.46
N ILE A 446 -13.02 -6.27 15.09
CA ILE A 446 -12.90 -6.24 16.56
C ILE A 446 -13.59 -5.00 17.13
N CYS A 447 -13.32 -3.81 16.59
CA CYS A 447 -13.93 -2.56 17.03
C CYS A 447 -15.46 -2.61 16.89
N LEU A 448 -15.96 -3.16 15.79
CA LEU A 448 -17.39 -3.30 15.53
C LEU A 448 -18.05 -4.27 16.51
N ILE A 449 -17.47 -5.45 16.76
CA ILE A 449 -18.00 -6.41 17.75
C ILE A 449 -18.06 -5.77 19.13
N ILE A 450 -16.98 -5.12 19.57
CA ILE A 450 -16.92 -4.44 20.86
C ILE A 450 -17.99 -3.34 20.92
N GLY A 451 -18.12 -2.53 19.88
CA GLY A 451 -19.16 -1.51 19.76
C GLY A 451 -20.57 -2.10 19.90
N ILE A 452 -20.88 -3.16 19.15
CA ILE A 452 -22.18 -3.84 19.21
C ILE A 452 -22.46 -4.34 20.64
N ILE A 453 -21.48 -4.96 21.31
CA ILE A 453 -21.63 -5.42 22.71
C ILE A 453 -21.93 -4.26 23.64
N ILE A 454 -21.16 -3.17 23.55
CA ILE A 454 -21.27 -1.99 24.41
C ILE A 454 -22.64 -1.33 24.26
N TYR A 455 -23.11 -1.14 23.03
CA TYR A 455 -24.27 -0.31 22.74
C TYR A 455 -25.58 -1.08 22.60
N PHE A 456 -25.56 -2.42 22.65
CA PHE A 456 -26.78 -3.20 22.51
C PHE A 456 -27.89 -2.74 23.49
N PRO A 457 -29.03 -2.26 22.97
CA PRO A 457 -29.96 -1.43 23.76
C PRO A 457 -30.77 -2.21 24.79
N ILE A 458 -30.85 -3.55 24.64
CA ILE A 458 -31.66 -4.42 25.50
C ILE A 458 -30.94 -4.68 26.85
N PRO A 459 -31.55 -4.31 27.98
CA PRO A 459 -31.00 -4.63 29.29
C PRO A 459 -31.00 -6.14 29.54
N LYS A 460 -29.92 -6.68 30.12
CA LYS A 460 -30.04 -7.94 30.87
C LYS A 460 -30.69 -7.58 32.20
N ALA A 461 -31.71 -8.34 32.61
CA ALA A 461 -32.66 -8.02 33.67
C ALA A 461 -32.10 -7.95 35.12
N THR A 462 -30.81 -7.68 35.32
CA THR A 462 -30.21 -7.59 36.65
C THR A 462 -29.39 -6.31 36.78
N LYS A 463 -29.68 -5.50 37.82
CA LYS A 463 -28.74 -4.50 38.32
C LYS A 463 -27.42 -5.22 38.55
N SER A 464 -26.42 -4.94 37.71
CA SER A 464 -25.13 -5.59 37.81
C SER A 464 -24.54 -5.32 39.19
N SER A 465 -24.20 -6.39 39.92
CA SER A 465 -23.52 -6.31 41.23
C SER A 465 -22.26 -5.44 41.17
N TYR A 466 -21.67 -5.30 39.98
CA TYR A 466 -20.52 -4.44 39.72
C TYR A 466 -20.84 -2.94 39.81
N ILE A 467 -21.94 -2.48 39.20
CA ILE A 467 -22.34 -1.06 39.26
C ILE A 467 -22.73 -0.69 40.69
N GLN A 468 -23.46 -1.60 41.36
CA GLN A 468 -23.80 -1.42 42.77
C GLN A 468 -22.53 -1.30 43.62
N TRP A 469 -21.57 -2.22 43.47
CA TRP A 469 -20.28 -2.17 44.16
C TRP A 469 -19.50 -0.87 43.90
N LEU A 470 -19.51 -0.35 42.67
CA LEU A 470 -18.85 0.94 42.34
C LEU A 470 -19.53 2.15 43.00
N THR A 471 -20.86 2.12 43.16
CA THR A 471 -21.64 3.28 43.63
C THR A 471 -21.91 3.30 45.14
N GLU A 472 -21.84 2.15 45.82
CA GLU A 472 -22.06 2.03 47.27
C GLU A 472 -21.12 2.93 48.07
N ASP A 473 -21.68 3.69 49.01
CA ASP A 473 -20.90 4.51 49.94
C ASP A 473 -20.30 3.64 51.04
N PRO A 474 -18.97 3.60 51.24
CA PRO A 474 -18.38 2.89 52.37
C PRO A 474 -18.80 3.45 53.74
N THR A 475 -19.41 4.65 53.80
CA THR A 475 -19.83 5.31 55.03
C THR A 475 -21.30 5.11 55.41
N ASN A 476 -22.14 4.58 54.51
CA ASN A 476 -23.58 4.33 54.75
C ASN A 476 -23.89 2.85 55.05
N THR A 477 -22.94 2.08 55.58
CA THR A 477 -23.27 0.84 56.28
C THR A 477 -23.86 1.15 57.65
N THR A 478 -25.06 1.71 57.68
CA THR A 478 -25.91 1.64 58.86
C THR A 478 -26.29 0.19 59.07
N THR A 479 -25.58 -0.47 59.98
CA THR A 479 -26.16 -1.31 61.05
C THR A 479 -27.55 -1.89 60.75
N THR A 480 -27.61 -2.94 59.92
CA THR A 480 -28.53 -4.06 60.18
C THR A 480 -27.68 -5.24 60.62
N HIS A 481 -27.32 -5.22 61.90
CA HIS A 481 -26.54 -6.25 62.58
C HIS A 481 -27.37 -7.52 62.91
N THR A 482 -28.54 -7.69 62.34
CA THR A 482 -29.41 -8.83 62.62
C THR A 482 -29.41 -9.81 61.45
N SER A 483 -28.93 -11.03 61.72
CA SER A 483 -28.99 -12.26 60.91
C SER A 483 -28.05 -12.42 59.70
N ILE A 484 -26.73 -12.29 59.89
CA ILE A 484 -25.74 -12.90 58.98
C ILE A 484 -24.65 -13.60 59.78
N ASN A 485 -24.96 -14.79 60.28
CA ASN A 485 -23.94 -15.80 60.57
C ASN A 485 -24.39 -17.07 59.83
N ASN A 486 -23.62 -17.48 58.83
CA ASN A 486 -23.65 -18.77 58.10
C ASN A 486 -24.22 -18.85 56.67
N LEU A 487 -24.54 -17.73 56.03
CA LEU A 487 -24.63 -17.58 54.56
C LEU A 487 -23.84 -16.29 54.25
N ASP A 488 -22.79 -16.18 53.46
CA ASP A 488 -22.35 -17.01 52.35
C ASP A 488 -20.91 -16.53 51.96
N HIS A 489 -19.88 -17.13 52.55
CA HIS A 489 -18.48 -16.80 52.19
C HIS A 489 -18.16 -17.19 50.73
N SER A 490 -18.95 -18.10 50.14
CA SER A 490 -18.80 -18.53 48.75
C SER A 490 -19.39 -17.50 47.78
N GLU A 491 -20.56 -16.92 48.08
CA GLU A 491 -21.15 -15.86 47.26
C GLU A 491 -20.26 -14.62 47.19
N ASN A 492 -19.69 -14.19 48.32
CA ASN A 492 -18.83 -13.00 48.35
C ASN A 492 -17.54 -13.21 47.54
N LYS A 493 -16.98 -14.42 47.56
CA LYS A 493 -15.80 -14.78 46.75
C LYS A 493 -16.16 -14.82 45.25
N ASN A 494 -17.34 -15.31 44.90
CA ASN A 494 -17.83 -15.33 43.52
C ASN A 494 -18.17 -13.93 42.99
N LYS A 495 -18.77 -13.06 43.83
CA LYS A 495 -19.02 -11.64 43.52
C LYS A 495 -17.72 -10.88 43.30
N LEU A 496 -16.69 -11.09 44.13
CA LEU A 496 -15.37 -10.47 43.95
C LEU A 496 -14.67 -10.94 42.67
N LYS A 497 -14.68 -12.25 42.38
CA LYS A 497 -14.14 -12.80 41.12
C LYS A 497 -14.85 -12.21 39.89
N SER A 498 -16.18 -12.14 39.92
CA SER A 498 -16.97 -11.53 38.85
C SER A 498 -16.61 -10.05 38.64
N ASN A 499 -16.41 -9.29 39.72
CA ASN A 499 -16.07 -7.87 39.63
C ASN A 499 -14.64 -7.64 39.09
N ILE A 500 -13.70 -8.53 39.40
CA ILE A 500 -12.34 -8.50 38.83
C ILE A 500 -12.39 -8.81 37.33
N ILE A 501 -13.13 -9.85 36.92
CA ILE A 501 -13.30 -10.21 35.50
C ILE A 501 -13.93 -9.05 34.72
N VAL A 502 -14.99 -8.42 35.26
CA VAL A 502 -15.62 -7.24 34.62
C VAL A 502 -14.68 -6.03 34.57
N THR A 503 -13.78 -5.89 35.54
CA THR A 503 -12.75 -4.84 35.53
C THR A 503 -11.70 -5.06 34.45
N ILE A 504 -11.29 -6.32 34.22
CA ILE A 504 -10.34 -6.70 33.16
C ILE A 504 -11.02 -6.62 31.78
N CYS A 505 -12.25 -7.13 31.66
CA CYS A 505 -13.10 -6.99 30.48
C CYS A 505 -13.83 -5.64 30.47
N GLY A 506 -13.07 -4.54 30.54
CA GLY A 506 -13.59 -3.19 30.79
C GLY A 506 -14.71 -2.71 29.85
N PHE A 507 -14.75 -3.17 28.61
CA PHE A 507 -15.86 -2.87 27.69
C PHE A 507 -17.22 -3.39 28.20
N VAL A 508 -17.25 -4.49 28.95
CA VAL A 508 -18.47 -5.01 29.61
C VAL A 508 -18.90 -4.09 30.77
N ALA A 509 -17.94 -3.53 31.51
CA ALA A 509 -18.23 -2.53 32.54
C ALA A 509 -18.82 -1.26 31.94
N ILE A 510 -18.24 -0.75 30.85
CA ILE A 510 -18.75 0.40 30.09
C ILE A 510 -20.18 0.14 29.60
N ARG A 511 -20.43 -1.04 29.05
CA ARG A 511 -21.80 -1.46 28.67
C ARG A 511 -22.76 -1.30 29.85
N PHE A 512 -22.45 -1.84 31.02
CA PHE A 512 -23.34 -1.74 32.19
C PHE A 512 -23.60 -0.29 32.62
N ARG A 513 -22.62 0.60 32.46
CA ARG A 513 -22.78 2.05 32.69
C ARG A 513 -23.71 2.68 31.66
N ILE A 514 -23.49 2.42 30.37
CA ILE A 514 -24.36 2.89 29.27
C ILE A 514 -25.80 2.40 29.43
N GLN A 515 -26.01 1.21 30.01
CA GLN A 515 -27.35 0.70 30.31
C GLN A 515 -28.13 1.53 31.34
N GLN A 516 -27.47 2.41 32.10
CA GLN A 516 -28.13 3.37 33.01
C GLN A 516 -28.66 4.62 32.28
N LEU A 517 -28.30 4.82 31.00
CA LEU A 517 -28.81 5.94 30.20
C LEU A 517 -30.30 5.73 29.81
N PRO A 518 -31.04 6.82 29.53
CA PRO A 518 -32.37 6.73 28.93
C PRO A 518 -32.38 5.83 27.70
N ILE A 519 -33.47 5.09 27.53
CA ILE A 519 -33.58 4.09 26.45
C ILE A 519 -33.39 4.70 25.05
N TRP A 520 -33.86 5.93 24.82
CA TRP A 520 -33.71 6.62 23.54
C TRP A 520 -32.24 6.99 23.24
N ILE A 521 -31.44 7.36 24.24
CA ILE A 521 -29.99 7.62 24.06
C ILE A 521 -29.27 6.32 23.72
N ARG A 522 -29.66 5.20 24.36
CA ARG A 522 -29.09 3.88 24.07
C ARG A 522 -29.33 3.48 22.61
N TYR A 523 -30.56 3.62 22.14
CA TYR A 523 -30.90 3.36 20.73
C TYR A 523 -30.16 4.29 19.78
N LEU A 524 -29.99 5.58 20.12
CA LEU A 524 -29.25 6.53 19.30
C LEU A 524 -27.77 6.14 19.17
N LEU A 525 -27.11 5.82 20.29
CA LEU A 525 -25.72 5.39 20.30
C LEU A 525 -25.52 4.08 19.53
N PHE A 526 -26.43 3.10 19.72
CA PHE A 526 -26.43 1.86 18.97
C PHE A 526 -26.61 2.09 17.47
N PHE A 527 -27.58 2.94 17.10
CA PHE A 527 -27.83 3.30 15.71
C PHE A 527 -26.58 3.83 15.04
N PHE A 528 -25.80 4.71 15.68
CA PHE A 528 -24.58 5.26 15.07
C PHE A 528 -23.39 4.31 15.02
N VAL A 529 -23.37 3.23 15.81
CA VAL A 529 -22.46 2.12 15.58
C VAL A 529 -22.90 1.28 14.40
N ILE A 530 -24.19 0.94 14.30
CA ILE A 530 -24.73 0.16 13.17
C ILE A 530 -24.68 0.98 11.86
N TYR A 531 -24.81 2.31 11.94
CA TYR A 531 -24.63 3.24 10.83
C TYR A 531 -23.29 3.05 10.12
N SER A 532 -22.23 2.69 10.85
CA SER A 532 -20.92 2.40 10.23
C SER A 532 -20.97 1.29 9.17
N LEU A 533 -21.98 0.42 9.18
CA LEU A 533 -22.13 -0.70 8.25
C LEU A 533 -22.78 -0.33 6.92
N PHE A 534 -23.57 0.74 6.86
CA PHE A 534 -24.37 1.07 5.68
C PHE A 534 -24.44 2.56 5.37
N GLY A 535 -24.12 3.42 6.34
CA GLY A 535 -24.16 4.86 6.22
C GLY A 535 -22.89 5.43 5.58
N PRO A 536 -23.00 6.61 4.94
CA PRO A 536 -21.84 7.31 4.40
C PRO A 536 -20.95 7.84 5.53
N ILE A 537 -19.68 7.41 5.56
CA ILE A 537 -18.67 7.98 6.46
C ILE A 537 -18.30 9.39 5.99
N SER A 538 -18.17 9.58 4.68
CA SER A 538 -17.97 10.87 4.03
C SER A 538 -18.58 10.88 2.64
N PHE A 539 -18.85 12.07 2.11
CA PHE A 539 -19.21 12.27 0.71
C PHE A 539 -17.97 12.67 -0.08
N MET A 540 -17.99 12.44 -1.39
CA MET A 540 -16.99 12.92 -2.35
C MET A 540 -17.67 13.18 -3.71
N GLU A 541 -16.95 13.74 -4.67
CA GLU A 541 -17.46 14.05 -6.00
C GLU A 541 -16.54 13.44 -7.05
N ILE A 542 -17.07 12.64 -7.98
CA ILE A 542 -16.34 12.07 -9.12
C ILE A 542 -16.99 12.59 -10.40
N GLU A 543 -16.28 13.42 -11.16
CA GLU A 543 -16.75 14.09 -12.39
C GLU A 543 -18.18 14.67 -12.26
N GLY A 544 -18.44 15.47 -11.23
CA GLY A 544 -19.76 16.08 -11.01
C GLY A 544 -20.81 15.16 -10.38
N LYS A 545 -20.53 13.86 -10.21
CA LYS A 545 -21.43 12.92 -9.52
C LYS A 545 -21.08 12.81 -8.05
N ILE A 546 -22.08 12.97 -7.19
CA ILE A 546 -21.94 12.74 -5.75
C ILE A 546 -21.74 11.24 -5.51
N ALA A 547 -20.67 10.92 -4.79
CA ALA A 547 -20.33 9.61 -4.30
C ALA A 547 -20.23 9.63 -2.78
N TYR A 548 -20.19 8.46 -2.15
CA TYR A 548 -19.92 8.37 -0.73
C TYR A 548 -19.02 7.21 -0.37
N ILE A 549 -18.19 7.44 0.65
CA ILE A 549 -17.30 6.46 1.26
C ILE A 549 -18.07 5.72 2.33
N TRP A 550 -17.94 4.41 2.37
CA TRP A 550 -18.56 3.53 3.37
C TRP A 550 -17.62 2.37 3.72
N ILE A 551 -18.05 1.47 4.59
CA ILE A 551 -17.20 0.41 5.16
C ILE A 551 -16.50 -0.47 4.12
N TYR A 552 -17.09 -0.71 2.95
CA TYR A 552 -16.49 -1.56 1.94
C TYR A 552 -15.74 -0.80 0.85
N GLY A 553 -15.60 0.52 0.94
CA GLY A 553 -14.97 1.35 -0.10
C GLY A 553 -15.84 2.54 -0.41
N TYR A 554 -16.39 2.61 -1.61
CA TYR A 554 -17.26 3.72 -2.02
C TYR A 554 -18.35 3.31 -3.00
N ILE A 555 -19.41 4.11 -3.05
CA ILE A 555 -20.50 3.98 -4.00
C ILE A 555 -20.58 5.26 -4.84
N CYS A 556 -20.55 5.09 -6.16
CA CYS A 556 -20.74 6.15 -7.14
C CYS A 556 -21.50 5.58 -8.33
N ASP A 557 -22.48 6.31 -8.85
CA ASP A 557 -23.27 5.90 -10.02
C ASP A 557 -23.91 4.50 -9.88
N CYS A 558 -24.48 4.21 -8.71
CA CYS A 558 -25.04 2.91 -8.32
C CYS A 558 -24.06 1.72 -8.38
N LYS A 559 -22.76 1.96 -8.54
CA LYS A 559 -21.71 0.95 -8.49
C LYS A 559 -20.99 1.01 -7.16
N ASN A 560 -20.84 -0.15 -6.54
CA ASN A 560 -20.01 -0.31 -5.34
C ASN A 560 -18.62 -0.77 -5.75
N VAL A 561 -17.60 -0.03 -5.35
CA VAL A 561 -16.20 -0.36 -5.61
C VAL A 561 -15.50 -0.61 -4.28
N TYR A 562 -14.82 -1.75 -4.19
CA TYR A 562 -14.07 -2.07 -2.99
C TYR A 562 -12.82 -1.22 -2.88
N ALA A 563 -12.58 -0.64 -1.71
CA ALA A 563 -11.34 0.05 -1.37
C ALA A 563 -11.03 -0.12 0.13
N LEU A 564 -9.78 -0.52 0.44
CA LEU A 564 -9.32 -0.78 1.80
C LEU A 564 -9.48 0.45 2.72
N TRP A 565 -9.28 1.65 2.18
CA TRP A 565 -9.44 2.90 2.92
C TRP A 565 -10.87 3.14 3.43
N GLY A 566 -11.90 2.58 2.80
CA GLY A 566 -13.26 2.61 3.36
C GLY A 566 -13.33 1.95 4.75
N GLN A 567 -12.60 0.84 4.92
CA GLN A 567 -12.47 0.15 6.20
C GLN A 567 -11.63 0.94 7.20
N MET A 568 -10.56 1.61 6.73
CA MET A 568 -9.72 2.46 7.56
C MET A 568 -10.48 3.67 8.08
N TYR A 569 -11.20 4.41 7.22
CA TYR A 569 -12.04 5.54 7.64
C TYR A 569 -13.13 5.10 8.61
N THR A 570 -13.74 3.95 8.37
CA THR A 570 -14.73 3.39 9.30
C THR A 570 -14.12 3.04 10.66
N SER A 571 -12.89 2.51 10.67
CA SER A 571 -12.14 2.25 11.91
C SER A 571 -11.83 3.55 12.66
N PHE A 572 -11.34 4.59 11.95
CA PHE A 572 -11.12 5.91 12.54
C PHE A 572 -12.41 6.54 13.08
N TYR A 573 -13.54 6.35 12.41
CA TYR A 573 -14.84 6.77 12.94
C TYR A 573 -15.17 6.04 14.25
N LEU A 574 -15.07 4.72 14.31
CA LEU A 574 -15.38 3.98 15.53
C LEU A 574 -14.43 4.35 16.69
N ILE A 575 -13.14 4.57 16.40
CA ILE A 575 -12.12 4.84 17.42
C ILE A 575 -12.06 6.32 17.81
N CYS A 576 -11.97 7.23 16.84
CA CYS A 576 -11.74 8.65 17.13
C CYS A 576 -13.04 9.42 17.35
N SER A 577 -14.17 8.93 16.84
CA SER A 577 -15.47 9.58 16.98
C SER A 577 -16.37 8.88 18.00
N MET A 578 -16.60 7.57 17.88
CA MET A 578 -17.54 6.87 18.77
C MET A 578 -16.96 6.50 20.14
N LEU A 579 -15.68 6.09 20.22
CA LEU A 579 -15.05 5.74 21.49
C LEU A 579 -15.04 6.86 22.54
N PRO A 580 -14.63 8.12 22.24
CA PRO A 580 -14.65 9.17 23.26
C PRO A 580 -16.07 9.52 23.69
N VAL A 581 -17.05 9.48 22.78
CA VAL A 581 -18.48 9.57 23.12
C VAL A 581 -18.89 8.44 24.07
N THR A 582 -18.41 7.21 23.82
CA THR A 582 -18.64 6.04 24.70
C THR A 582 -18.17 6.31 26.12
N CYS A 583 -16.93 6.79 26.26
CA CYS A 583 -16.30 7.04 27.55
C CYS A 583 -17.05 8.11 28.34
N ILE A 584 -17.37 9.23 27.70
CA ILE A 584 -18.16 10.33 28.30
C ILE A 584 -19.56 9.84 28.67
N ALA A 585 -20.25 9.13 27.77
CA ALA A 585 -21.59 8.61 28.02
C ALA A 585 -21.60 7.66 29.23
N ALA A 586 -20.61 6.76 29.33
CA ALA A 586 -20.46 5.84 30.44
C ALA A 586 -20.21 6.58 31.77
N THR A 587 -19.40 7.64 31.77
CA THR A 587 -19.14 8.45 32.97
C THR A 587 -20.34 9.29 33.38
N LEU A 588 -21.04 9.91 32.43
CA LEU A 588 -22.24 10.72 32.71
C LEU A 588 -23.42 9.89 33.24
N ALA A 589 -23.47 8.61 32.87
CA ALA A 589 -24.43 7.64 33.35
C ALA A 589 -24.25 7.25 34.83
N MET A 590 -23.08 7.52 35.41
CA MET A 590 -22.81 7.26 36.83
C MET A 590 -23.37 8.39 37.72
N PRO A 591 -23.83 8.06 38.95
CA PRO A 591 -24.24 9.06 39.93
C PRO A 591 -23.05 9.94 40.37
N ASN A 592 -23.35 11.15 40.89
CA ASN A 592 -22.49 12.33 41.11
C ASN A 592 -21.08 12.16 41.73
N LYS A 593 -20.64 10.96 42.13
CA LYS A 593 -19.36 10.70 42.81
C LYS A 593 -18.13 10.61 41.88
N PHE A 594 -18.31 10.62 40.55
CA PHE A 594 -17.23 10.34 39.58
C PHE A 594 -16.85 11.54 38.69
N GLN A 595 -17.11 12.78 39.14
CA GLN A 595 -16.90 14.00 38.34
C GLN A 595 -15.45 14.24 37.87
N TRP A 596 -14.44 13.79 38.62
CA TRP A 596 -13.04 13.94 38.21
C TRP A 596 -12.65 13.05 37.01
N PHE A 597 -13.28 11.87 36.84
CA PHE A 597 -13.02 11.04 35.66
C PHE A 597 -13.60 11.65 34.39
N LEU A 598 -14.68 12.43 34.50
CA LEU A 598 -15.23 13.16 33.36
C LEU A 598 -14.19 14.12 32.77
N ILE A 599 -13.33 14.73 33.61
CA ILE A 599 -12.22 15.56 33.12
C ILE A 599 -11.25 14.72 32.30
N THR A 600 -10.91 13.50 32.76
CA THR A 600 -10.05 12.58 32.00
C THR A 600 -10.69 12.18 30.67
N ASP A 601 -11.99 11.86 30.67
CA ASP A 601 -12.71 11.51 29.43
C ASP A 601 -12.79 12.70 28.47
N ILE A 602 -12.98 13.92 28.98
CA ILE A 602 -12.98 15.15 28.17
C ILE A 602 -11.59 15.39 27.57
N LEU A 603 -10.51 15.26 28.34
CA LEU A 603 -9.15 15.37 27.81
C LEU A 603 -8.87 14.30 26.74
N GLY A 604 -9.31 13.07 26.98
CA GLY A 604 -9.25 11.99 25.99
C GLY A 604 -10.04 12.31 24.73
N ALA A 605 -11.24 12.89 24.87
CA ALA A 605 -12.08 13.33 23.75
C ALA A 605 -11.43 14.47 22.95
N ILE A 606 -10.76 15.42 23.62
CA ILE A 606 -9.99 16.48 22.96
C ILE A 606 -8.82 15.88 22.16
N GLY A 607 -8.10 14.91 22.74
CA GLY A 607 -7.03 14.19 22.02
C GLY A 607 -7.54 13.42 20.80
N CYS A 608 -8.70 12.76 20.92
CA CYS A 608 -9.37 12.10 19.79
C CYS A 608 -9.86 13.09 18.74
N ALA A 609 -10.34 14.28 19.14
CA ALA A 609 -10.73 15.34 18.24
C ALA A 609 -9.53 15.91 17.48
N TYR A 610 -8.38 16.10 18.14
CA TYR A 610 -7.12 16.48 17.48
C TYR A 610 -6.69 15.41 16.45
N THR A 611 -6.76 14.14 16.84
CA THR A 611 -6.46 13.01 15.93
C THR A 611 -7.43 12.99 14.74
N THR A 612 -8.71 13.22 14.98
CA THR A 612 -9.74 13.33 13.92
C THR A 612 -9.43 14.49 12.99
N GLY A 613 -9.05 15.65 13.52
CA GLY A 613 -8.61 16.81 12.74
C GLY A 613 -7.38 16.49 11.88
N TYR A 614 -6.41 15.75 12.42
CA TYR A 614 -5.27 15.26 11.64
C TYR A 614 -5.69 14.29 10.53
N VAL A 615 -6.57 13.32 10.81
CA VAL A 615 -7.10 12.39 9.80
C VAL A 615 -7.84 13.14 8.69
N ILE A 616 -8.66 14.14 9.06
CA ILE A 616 -9.35 15.01 8.11
C ILE A 616 -8.34 15.76 7.24
N TYR A 617 -7.39 16.43 7.88
CA TYR A 617 -6.40 17.26 7.22
C TYR A 617 -5.48 16.47 6.29
N ARG A 618 -4.98 15.32 6.74
CA ARG A 618 -3.97 14.53 6.01
C ARG A 618 -4.56 13.54 5.02
N TYR A 619 -5.62 12.82 5.38
CA TYR A 619 -6.08 11.66 4.61
C TYR A 619 -7.46 11.87 4.00
N LEU A 620 -8.43 12.41 4.75
CA LEU A 620 -9.79 12.55 4.23
C LEU A 620 -9.86 13.63 3.15
N SER A 621 -9.16 14.77 3.34
CA SER A 621 -9.14 15.86 2.38
C SER A 621 -8.59 15.45 1.01
N GLU A 622 -7.68 14.49 0.98
CA GLU A 622 -7.15 13.91 -0.28
C GLU A 622 -8.19 13.12 -1.04
N SER A 623 -9.09 12.44 -0.33
CA SER A 623 -10.15 11.63 -0.93
C SER A 623 -11.35 12.43 -1.36
N VAL A 624 -11.66 13.49 -0.63
CA VAL A 624 -12.98 14.12 -0.75
C VAL A 624 -12.95 15.63 -0.91
N ASP A 625 -11.79 16.26 -0.99
CA ASP A 625 -11.61 17.70 -0.84
C ASP A 625 -11.94 18.19 0.59
N MET A 626 -11.38 19.34 0.97
CA MET A 626 -11.63 19.92 2.29
C MET A 626 -13.11 20.28 2.51
N LYS A 627 -13.82 20.71 1.45
CA LYS A 627 -15.24 21.06 1.54
C LYS A 627 -16.08 19.87 2.01
N PHE A 628 -15.95 18.70 1.39
CA PHE A 628 -16.73 17.53 1.81
C PHE A 628 -16.18 16.92 3.09
N SER A 629 -14.89 17.09 3.39
CA SER A 629 -14.32 16.65 4.67
C SER A 629 -14.99 17.33 5.86
N LEU A 630 -15.25 18.64 5.76
CA LEU A 630 -15.98 19.41 6.77
C LEU A 630 -17.49 19.09 6.84
N LEU A 631 -18.02 18.45 5.80
CA LEU A 631 -19.39 17.94 5.73
C LEU A 631 -19.48 16.43 6.02
N SER A 632 -18.40 15.82 6.51
CA SER A 632 -18.37 14.37 6.80
C SER A 632 -19.38 14.03 7.91
N PRO A 633 -20.35 13.13 7.65
CA PRO A 633 -21.24 12.63 8.69
C PRO A 633 -20.47 11.95 9.81
N GLY A 634 -19.53 11.07 9.46
CA GLY A 634 -18.75 10.29 10.42
C GLY A 634 -17.87 11.14 11.32
N PHE A 635 -17.13 12.11 10.75
CA PHE A 635 -16.09 12.82 11.49
C PHE A 635 -16.53 14.17 12.07
N ILE A 636 -17.60 14.79 11.57
CA ILE A 636 -18.06 16.12 12.02
C ILE A 636 -19.46 16.05 12.63
N PHE A 637 -20.47 15.66 11.85
CA PHE A 637 -21.86 15.83 12.29
C PHE A 637 -22.27 14.86 13.40
N ILE A 638 -21.96 13.57 13.27
CA ILE A 638 -22.35 12.56 14.26
C ILE A 638 -21.69 12.82 15.64
N PRO A 639 -20.36 13.08 15.74
CA PRO A 639 -19.74 13.39 17.03
C PRO A 639 -20.36 14.61 17.71
N ILE A 640 -20.55 15.72 16.97
CA ILE A 640 -21.14 16.95 17.50
C ILE A 640 -22.56 16.69 18.02
N LEU A 641 -23.39 16.01 17.22
CA LEU A 641 -24.75 15.65 17.60
C LEU A 641 -24.76 14.82 18.89
N LEU A 642 -23.91 13.80 18.98
CA LEU A 642 -23.87 12.91 20.14
C LEU A 642 -23.42 13.63 21.42
N TYR A 643 -22.38 14.48 21.35
CA TYR A 643 -21.97 15.29 22.49
C TYR A 643 -23.06 16.27 22.93
N PHE A 644 -23.70 16.94 21.98
CA PHE A 644 -24.79 17.87 22.25
C PHE A 644 -25.97 17.18 22.94
N VAL A 645 -26.37 16.01 22.45
CA VAL A 645 -27.44 15.19 23.04
C VAL A 645 -27.12 14.77 24.47
N LEU A 646 -25.88 14.28 24.72
CA LEU A 646 -25.44 13.88 26.06
C LEU A 646 -25.40 15.06 27.03
N PHE A 647 -24.94 16.23 26.56
CA PHE A 647 -24.89 17.46 27.35
C PHE A 647 -26.29 17.94 27.74
N ILE A 648 -27.22 18.05 26.78
CA ILE A 648 -28.61 18.44 27.05
C ILE A 648 -29.26 17.48 28.04
N TRP A 649 -29.13 16.17 27.80
CA TRP A 649 -29.69 15.17 28.69
C TRP A 649 -29.19 15.34 30.13
N LYS A 650 -27.88 15.55 30.31
CA LYS A 650 -27.31 15.75 31.64
C LYS A 650 -27.79 17.05 32.27
N ALA A 651 -27.80 18.15 31.54
CA ALA A 651 -28.27 19.45 32.02
C ALA A 651 -29.73 19.38 32.50
N VAL A 652 -30.63 18.79 31.69
CA VAL A 652 -32.04 18.58 32.05
C VAL A 652 -32.17 17.68 33.28
N SER A 653 -31.39 16.60 33.36
CA SER A 653 -31.40 15.69 34.51
C SER A 653 -30.96 16.39 35.80
N CYS A 654 -29.95 17.27 35.74
CA CYS A 654 -29.51 18.08 36.87
C CYS A 654 -30.54 19.12 37.29
N LEU A 655 -31.24 19.75 36.34
CA LEU A 655 -32.32 20.72 36.64
C LEU A 655 -33.50 20.04 37.35
N LYS A 656 -33.93 18.86 36.88
CA LYS A 656 -35.00 18.08 37.53
C LYS A 656 -34.66 17.74 38.98
N HIS A 657 -33.43 17.29 39.23
CA HIS A 657 -32.98 16.97 40.59
C HIS A 657 -32.90 18.20 41.51
N LYS A 658 -32.57 19.40 40.99
CA LYS A 658 -32.58 20.65 41.77
C LYS A 658 -33.98 21.17 42.06
N SER A 659 -34.92 20.97 41.14
CA SER A 659 -36.30 21.45 41.28
C SER A 659 -37.14 20.67 42.31
N GLY A 660 -36.59 19.65 42.98
CA GLY A 660 -37.30 18.84 43.99
C GLY A 660 -38.48 18.04 43.43
N TYR A 661 -38.65 18.01 42.10
CA TYR A 661 -39.82 17.46 41.43
C TYR A 661 -39.92 15.93 41.54
N ASP A 662 -38.87 15.25 41.98
CA ASP A 662 -38.87 13.80 42.22
C ASP A 662 -39.58 13.43 43.54
N ASN A 663 -39.83 14.38 44.45
CA ASN A 663 -40.53 14.10 45.71
C ASN A 663 -42.05 14.34 45.68
N VAL A 664 -42.62 14.94 44.62
CA VAL A 664 -44.05 15.29 44.60
C VAL A 664 -44.93 14.23 43.90
N ASN A 665 -44.36 13.40 43.01
CA ASN A 665 -45.16 12.43 42.23
C ASN A 665 -45.04 10.96 42.66
N TYR A 666 -44.24 10.63 43.67
CA TYR A 666 -44.13 9.24 44.17
C TYR A 666 -44.94 8.94 45.44
N ILE A 667 -45.48 9.95 46.12
CA ILE A 667 -46.28 9.74 47.34
C ILE A 667 -47.77 9.46 47.03
N ASN A 668 -48.29 9.86 45.87
CA ASN A 668 -49.73 9.69 45.56
C ASN A 668 -50.12 8.48 44.69
N ALA A 669 -49.16 7.63 44.27
CA ALA A 669 -49.45 6.46 43.43
C ALA A 669 -49.39 5.11 44.19
N LYS A 670 -49.08 5.12 45.49
CA LYS A 670 -48.97 3.88 46.31
C LYS A 670 -50.12 3.70 47.32
N SER A 671 -51.13 4.57 47.30
CA SER A 671 -52.33 4.46 48.15
C SER A 671 -53.60 4.06 47.39
N LEU A 672 -53.50 3.70 46.10
CA LEU A 672 -54.62 3.28 45.26
C LEU A 672 -54.15 2.20 44.26
N LEU A 673 -53.70 1.07 44.80
CA LEU A 673 -53.60 -0.28 44.22
C LEU A 673 -53.28 -1.22 45.39
#